data_AF-A0A367KR41-F1
#
_entry.id   AF-A0A367KR41-F1
#
_cell.length_a   1.000
_cell.length_b   1.000
_cell.length_c   1.000
_cell.angle_alpha   90.00
_cell.angle_beta   90.00
_cell.angle_gamma   90.00
#
_symmetry.space_group_name_H-M   'P 1'
#
loop_
_entity.id
_entity.type
_entity.pdbx_description
1 polymer ?
#
loop_
_entity_poly.entity_id
_entity_poly.type
_entity_poly.pdbx_seq_one_letter_code
_entity_poly.pdbx_strand_id
1 'polypeptide(L)'
;MELEEPPSEPVIEEVYIPLRNINFTVPTQEDLYYIDLDKYPVEDNMMALFAGTDKVIKTATVNKLLNKATPWTEQYLDQTTTPSTDTFACSLQPIPYPILRHIVDQYIPLNDTDSFFADTSINMTEPFVLLPYAKKPVFRPGDKLCVRIVVPYRPVDTNNPHYYLYRPYAKNNRDITYPWWDTTMSWLQDIQTNATMPFWMQPWSGHRQLRMASRRLNRVSANLPEWARLREDELYDRVRTHIYEAQVILPRAGKYKLSALLEFTEGKYNFEYGPVTPYNPVDLPIIPSNSDIIIVGDSQEGTEQIAENLLKEHLQLPLCKRSDHPGRWLPWPEAHKKENSVLGLTYSSKYWAPYDCRYRPISYEEFNRCASHKYGRGMDMYGDSNIRRSLKKFISHGQWCKNWQTPTEPSLNKTLDKRQATVPIPPPAAQNQPPIDPGYSSPKQYKHLVPDQTRSCYCEDYSEPYWRPEWFNAFGRRVNVDMNNTFYESKNVGETEWDNPDIRASNPLDSFKISSYKWDGLTYLNNPSWDTAVTGNTVATDVAVFSLGNWDAAFLELEPYLRDVDRLIQQIKTHYDLKKTRIVYRTPQYYCCRVDHSNRDRQVSGPRQDLFDVEVKTKFVKELNATIWDTKILGEAKTWEEKLQSINCPSNHAAADIVDIENQIFMNGLCNRFD
;
A
#
# COMPACT_ATOMS: atom_id res chain seq x y z
N MET A 1 -61.64 -61.45 -37.32
CA MET A 1 -62.11 -60.62 -36.18
C MET A 1 -60.97 -60.63 -35.18
N GLU A 2 -60.03 -59.72 -35.37
CA GLU A 2 -59.06 -59.35 -34.34
C GLU A 2 -59.77 -58.38 -33.40
N LEU A 3 -59.73 -58.67 -32.10
CA LEU A 3 -60.27 -57.81 -31.05
C LEU A 3 -59.26 -56.69 -30.83
N GLU A 4 -59.60 -55.47 -31.24
CA GLU A 4 -58.86 -54.26 -30.87
C GLU A 4 -58.94 -54.07 -29.35
N GLU A 5 -57.78 -53.99 -28.70
CA GLU A 5 -57.69 -53.60 -27.29
C GLU A 5 -58.17 -52.14 -27.13
N PRO A 6 -58.94 -51.85 -26.07
CA PRO A 6 -59.42 -50.50 -25.81
C PRO A 6 -58.22 -49.56 -25.55
N PRO A 7 -58.25 -48.32 -26.05
CA PRO A 7 -57.19 -47.36 -25.82
C PRO A 7 -57.06 -47.12 -24.32
N SER A 8 -55.85 -47.36 -23.78
CA SER A 8 -55.52 -47.07 -22.39
C SER A 8 -55.83 -45.61 -22.09
N GLU A 9 -56.63 -45.35 -21.05
CA GLU A 9 -56.89 -44.00 -20.56
C GLU A 9 -55.57 -43.26 -20.32
N PRO A 10 -55.46 -41.98 -20.73
CA PRO A 10 -54.25 -41.21 -20.49
C PRO A 10 -54.00 -41.10 -18.99
N VAL A 11 -52.93 -41.73 -18.51
CA VAL A 11 -52.45 -41.56 -17.14
C VAL A 11 -52.07 -40.09 -16.98
N ILE A 12 -52.89 -39.35 -16.24
CA ILE A 12 -52.56 -37.98 -15.82
C ILE A 12 -51.44 -38.13 -14.79
N GLU A 13 -50.17 -38.00 -15.21
CA GLU A 13 -49.05 -37.88 -14.29
C GLU A 13 -49.27 -36.61 -13.45
N GLU A 14 -49.50 -36.77 -12.15
CA GLU A 14 -49.52 -35.65 -11.22
C GLU A 14 -48.14 -34.96 -11.25
N VAL A 15 -48.12 -33.71 -11.72
CA VAL A 15 -46.90 -32.90 -11.75
C VAL A 15 -46.47 -32.63 -10.31
N TYR A 16 -45.41 -33.30 -9.86
CA TYR A 16 -44.81 -33.06 -8.56
C TYR A 16 -44.14 -31.68 -8.54
N ILE A 17 -44.65 -30.76 -7.72
CA ILE A 17 -44.08 -29.43 -7.50
C ILE A 17 -43.28 -29.45 -6.19
N PRO A 18 -41.94 -29.29 -6.22
CA PRO A 18 -41.13 -29.28 -5.00
C PRO A 18 -41.53 -28.12 -4.07
N LEU A 19 -41.49 -28.33 -2.76
CA LEU A 19 -41.83 -27.29 -1.77
C LEU A 19 -40.90 -26.07 -1.86
N ARG A 20 -39.61 -26.31 -2.11
CA ARG A 20 -38.59 -25.28 -2.31
C ARG A 20 -38.15 -25.33 -3.75
N ASN A 21 -38.65 -24.40 -4.56
CA ASN A 21 -38.35 -24.38 -5.98
C ASN A 21 -38.08 -22.99 -6.52
N ILE A 22 -37.35 -22.97 -7.63
CA ILE A 22 -37.34 -21.86 -8.56
C ILE A 22 -38.19 -22.27 -9.77
N ASN A 23 -39.23 -21.50 -10.09
CA ASN A 23 -40.04 -21.74 -11.28
C ASN A 23 -39.83 -20.66 -12.37
N PHE A 24 -39.92 -21.10 -13.62
CA PHE A 24 -39.83 -20.26 -14.81
C PHE A 24 -40.31 -21.03 -16.05
N THR A 25 -40.56 -20.34 -17.16
CA THR A 25 -40.81 -20.96 -18.46
C THR A 25 -39.53 -20.95 -19.30
N VAL A 26 -39.24 -22.07 -19.96
CA VAL A 26 -38.16 -22.13 -20.96
C VAL A 26 -38.70 -21.47 -22.24
N PRO A 27 -37.97 -20.57 -22.93
CA PRO A 27 -38.52 -19.83 -24.08
C PRO A 27 -39.10 -20.68 -25.22
N THR A 28 -38.72 -21.97 -25.31
CA THR A 28 -39.18 -22.92 -26.33
C THR A 28 -40.25 -23.89 -25.81
N GLN A 29 -40.74 -23.73 -24.59
CA GLN A 29 -41.68 -24.63 -23.92
C GLN A 29 -42.81 -23.82 -23.27
N GLU A 30 -44.03 -24.34 -23.33
CA GLU A 30 -45.19 -23.71 -22.68
C GLU A 30 -45.29 -24.09 -21.20
N ASP A 31 -44.78 -25.27 -20.84
CA ASP A 31 -44.85 -25.80 -19.48
C ASP A 31 -43.92 -25.07 -18.51
N LEU A 32 -44.37 -25.01 -17.24
CA LEU A 32 -43.57 -24.45 -16.16
C LEU A 32 -42.46 -25.44 -15.78
N TYR A 33 -41.21 -24.98 -15.78
CA TYR A 33 -40.07 -25.74 -15.30
C TYR A 33 -39.81 -25.41 -13.83
N TYR A 34 -39.47 -26.43 -13.04
CA TYR A 34 -39.15 -26.31 -11.62
C TYR A 34 -37.72 -26.80 -11.34
N ILE A 35 -36.91 -25.97 -10.68
CA ILE A 35 -35.64 -26.39 -10.08
C ILE A 35 -35.94 -26.78 -8.64
N ASP A 36 -35.79 -28.06 -8.33
CA ASP A 36 -35.93 -28.58 -6.96
C ASP A 36 -34.71 -28.19 -6.11
N LEU A 37 -34.86 -27.19 -5.25
CA LEU A 37 -33.77 -26.70 -4.41
C LEU A 37 -33.33 -27.71 -3.33
N ASP A 38 -34.18 -28.69 -3.01
CA ASP A 38 -33.80 -29.78 -2.11
C ASP A 38 -32.86 -30.78 -2.81
N LYS A 39 -32.91 -30.85 -4.15
CA LYS A 39 -31.97 -31.62 -4.98
C LYS A 39 -30.68 -30.86 -5.29
N TYR A 40 -30.72 -29.53 -5.30
CA TYR A 40 -29.61 -28.64 -5.67
C TYR A 40 -29.21 -27.74 -4.50
N PRO A 41 -28.52 -28.29 -3.49
CA PRO A 41 -28.32 -27.61 -2.22
C PRO A 41 -27.32 -26.44 -2.32
N VAL A 42 -26.43 -26.43 -3.32
CA VAL A 42 -25.50 -25.30 -3.57
C VAL A 42 -26.29 -24.06 -4.02
N GLU A 43 -27.18 -24.24 -5.00
CA GLU A 43 -28.07 -23.20 -5.54
C GLU A 43 -29.01 -22.67 -4.47
N ASP A 44 -29.53 -23.55 -3.61
CA ASP A 44 -30.32 -23.17 -2.45
C ASP A 44 -29.56 -22.26 -1.47
N ASN A 45 -28.31 -22.62 -1.16
CA ASN A 45 -27.45 -21.79 -0.31
C ASN A 45 -27.09 -20.46 -1.00
N MET A 46 -26.89 -20.44 -2.31
CA MET A 46 -26.69 -19.20 -3.06
C MET A 46 -27.89 -18.26 -2.92
N MET A 47 -29.11 -18.77 -3.04
CA MET A 47 -30.33 -17.97 -2.84
C MET A 47 -30.50 -17.47 -1.41
N ALA A 48 -30.18 -18.32 -0.43
CA ALA A 48 -30.30 -17.96 0.98
C ALA A 48 -29.28 -16.88 1.40
N LEU A 49 -28.08 -16.90 0.82
CA LEU A 49 -26.97 -16.02 1.19
C LEU A 49 -26.91 -14.75 0.36
N PHE A 50 -27.19 -14.84 -0.94
CA PHE A 50 -26.96 -13.75 -1.89
C PHE A 50 -28.24 -13.39 -2.64
N ALA A 51 -28.75 -12.20 -2.38
CA ALA A 51 -29.96 -11.68 -3.03
C ALA A 51 -29.79 -11.59 -4.57
N GLY A 52 -30.85 -11.90 -5.31
CA GLY A 52 -30.89 -11.80 -6.77
C GLY A 52 -30.21 -12.95 -7.53
N THR A 53 -29.70 -13.96 -6.83
CA THR A 53 -29.13 -15.17 -7.45
C THR A 53 -30.19 -16.04 -8.13
N ASP A 54 -31.46 -15.91 -7.77
CA ASP A 54 -32.60 -16.61 -8.41
C ASP A 54 -32.63 -16.37 -9.92
N LYS A 55 -32.46 -15.12 -10.36
CA LYS A 55 -32.41 -14.76 -11.79
C LYS A 55 -31.23 -15.43 -12.49
N VAL A 56 -30.08 -15.45 -11.84
CA VAL A 56 -28.84 -16.00 -12.40
C VAL A 56 -28.94 -17.51 -12.54
N ILE A 57 -29.49 -18.20 -11.52
CA ILE A 57 -29.75 -19.66 -11.55
C ILE A 57 -30.76 -20.00 -12.66
N LYS A 58 -31.84 -19.21 -12.81
CA LYS A 58 -32.79 -19.37 -13.93
C LYS A 58 -32.09 -19.27 -15.28
N THR A 59 -31.28 -18.23 -15.49
CA THR A 59 -30.53 -18.04 -16.74
C THR A 59 -29.57 -19.21 -17.01
N ALA A 60 -28.83 -19.66 -16.00
CA ALA A 60 -27.95 -20.83 -16.12
C ALA A 60 -28.72 -22.09 -16.54
N THR A 61 -29.87 -22.33 -15.92
CA THR A 61 -30.73 -23.49 -16.19
C THR A 61 -31.29 -23.44 -17.61
N VAL A 62 -31.86 -22.31 -18.02
CA VAL A 62 -32.40 -22.12 -19.38
C VAL A 62 -31.31 -22.39 -20.43
N ASN A 63 -30.10 -21.86 -20.25
CA ASN A 63 -29.04 -22.03 -21.22
C ASN A 63 -28.55 -23.48 -21.31
N LYS A 64 -28.50 -24.21 -20.19
CA LYS A 64 -28.18 -25.64 -20.16
C LYS A 64 -29.28 -26.48 -20.83
N LEU A 65 -30.55 -26.23 -20.51
CA LEU A 65 -31.69 -26.94 -21.14
C LEU A 65 -31.75 -26.71 -22.65
N LEU A 66 -31.35 -25.53 -23.13
CA LEU A 66 -31.29 -25.20 -24.55
C LEU A 66 -29.99 -25.66 -25.24
N ASN A 67 -29.09 -26.37 -24.54
CA ASN A 67 -27.77 -26.78 -25.03
C ASN A 67 -26.98 -25.64 -25.71
N LYS A 68 -27.08 -24.42 -25.17
CA LYS A 68 -26.37 -23.27 -25.73
C LYS A 68 -24.89 -23.36 -25.37
N ALA A 69 -24.04 -23.57 -26.37
CA ALA A 69 -22.59 -23.50 -26.25
C ALA A 69 -22.09 -22.03 -26.22
N THR A 70 -22.60 -21.23 -25.29
CA THR A 70 -22.18 -19.84 -25.13
C THR A 70 -21.01 -19.76 -24.13
N PRO A 71 -19.91 -19.05 -24.44
CA PRO A 71 -18.86 -18.82 -23.46
C PRO A 71 -19.41 -18.19 -22.18
N TRP A 72 -18.94 -18.63 -21.01
CA TRP A 72 -19.45 -18.13 -19.73
C TRP A 72 -19.28 -16.60 -19.59
N THR A 73 -18.22 -16.04 -20.19
CA THR A 73 -18.00 -14.58 -20.21
C THR A 73 -19.12 -13.86 -20.94
N GLU A 74 -19.60 -14.39 -22.06
CA GLU A 74 -20.75 -13.82 -22.78
C GLU A 74 -22.07 -14.02 -22.05
N GLN A 75 -22.16 -15.09 -21.26
CA GLN A 75 -23.38 -15.43 -20.53
C GLN A 75 -23.57 -14.61 -19.24
N TYR A 76 -22.49 -14.39 -18.49
CA TYR A 76 -22.57 -13.89 -17.12
C TYR A 76 -21.91 -12.52 -16.90
N LEU A 77 -21.16 -12.00 -17.88
CA LEU A 77 -20.66 -10.63 -17.83
C LEU A 77 -21.59 -9.69 -18.60
N ASP A 78 -21.57 -8.43 -18.20
CA ASP A 78 -22.42 -7.41 -18.75
C ASP A 78 -22.00 -7.08 -20.21
N GLN A 79 -23.01 -6.93 -21.08
CA GLN A 79 -22.84 -6.75 -22.52
C GLN A 79 -22.86 -5.27 -22.95
N THR A 80 -23.04 -4.34 -22.01
CA THR A 80 -23.16 -2.91 -22.25
C THR A 80 -21.85 -2.34 -22.80
N THR A 81 -21.89 -1.75 -23.99
CA THR A 81 -20.71 -1.11 -24.61
C THR A 81 -20.62 0.39 -24.33
N THR A 82 -21.75 1.01 -23.97
CA THR A 82 -21.86 2.44 -23.62
C THR A 82 -22.42 2.57 -22.20
N PRO A 83 -21.59 2.36 -21.16
CA PRO A 83 -22.05 2.35 -19.79
C PRO A 83 -22.52 3.72 -19.31
N SER A 84 -23.40 3.70 -18.31
CA SER A 84 -23.59 4.82 -17.40
C SER A 84 -22.50 4.79 -16.33
N THR A 85 -22.36 5.89 -15.57
CA THR A 85 -21.32 6.04 -14.53
C THR A 85 -21.25 4.89 -13.54
N ASP A 86 -22.39 4.32 -13.16
CA ASP A 86 -22.45 3.24 -12.17
C ASP A 86 -22.61 1.85 -12.80
N THR A 87 -22.77 1.73 -14.13
CA THR A 87 -23.06 0.44 -14.79
C THR A 87 -22.10 -0.64 -14.31
N PHE A 88 -20.80 -0.35 -14.22
CA PHE A 88 -19.77 -1.31 -13.82
C PHE A 88 -19.29 -1.16 -12.37
N ALA A 89 -20.02 -0.45 -11.50
CA ALA A 89 -19.71 -0.33 -10.08
C ALA A 89 -19.79 -1.70 -9.35
N CYS A 90 -18.95 -1.93 -8.35
CA CYS A 90 -18.89 -3.25 -7.67
C CYS A 90 -20.21 -3.65 -7.02
N SER A 91 -21.00 -2.67 -6.54
CA SER A 91 -22.31 -2.90 -5.94
C SER A 91 -23.38 -3.37 -6.93
N LEU A 92 -23.20 -3.11 -8.23
CA LEU A 92 -24.15 -3.48 -9.28
C LEU A 92 -23.69 -4.68 -10.12
N GLN A 93 -22.43 -5.09 -9.96
CA GLN A 93 -21.83 -6.18 -10.70
C GLN A 93 -21.70 -7.40 -9.79
N PRO A 94 -22.64 -8.36 -9.77
CA PRO A 94 -22.52 -9.55 -8.94
C PRO A 94 -21.33 -10.42 -9.38
N ILE A 95 -20.91 -11.36 -8.53
CA ILE A 95 -19.93 -12.38 -8.91
C ILE A 95 -20.57 -13.29 -9.98
N PRO A 96 -19.91 -13.56 -11.12
CA PRO A 96 -20.43 -14.47 -12.13
C PRO A 96 -20.81 -15.83 -11.56
N TYR A 97 -21.89 -16.41 -12.07
CA TYR A 97 -22.46 -17.66 -11.56
C TYR A 97 -21.43 -18.78 -11.33
N PRO A 98 -20.55 -19.11 -12.29
CA PRO A 98 -19.65 -20.26 -12.12
C PRO A 98 -18.66 -20.05 -10.98
N ILE A 99 -18.22 -18.80 -10.79
CA ILE A 99 -17.31 -18.41 -9.71
C ILE A 99 -18.05 -18.44 -8.36
N LEU A 100 -19.25 -17.83 -8.30
CA LEU A 100 -20.02 -17.78 -7.05
C LEU A 100 -20.38 -19.19 -6.58
N ARG A 101 -20.87 -20.02 -7.50
CA ARG A 101 -21.21 -21.43 -7.23
C ARG A 101 -19.99 -22.20 -6.71
N HIS A 102 -18.84 -22.08 -7.38
CA HIS A 102 -17.61 -22.73 -6.96
C HIS A 102 -17.21 -22.35 -5.54
N ILE A 103 -17.32 -21.08 -5.18
CA ILE A 103 -16.96 -20.61 -3.84
C ILE A 103 -17.98 -21.07 -2.79
N VAL A 104 -19.28 -21.03 -3.10
CA VAL A 104 -20.31 -21.56 -2.19
C VAL A 104 -20.08 -23.04 -1.91
N ASP A 105 -19.81 -23.84 -2.95
CA ASP A 105 -19.51 -25.26 -2.85
C ASP A 105 -18.24 -25.52 -2.00
N GLN A 106 -17.18 -24.73 -2.18
CA GLN A 106 -15.99 -24.81 -1.33
C GLN A 106 -16.29 -24.49 0.14
N TYR A 107 -17.08 -23.46 0.42
CA TYR A 107 -17.39 -23.03 1.79
C TYR A 107 -18.44 -23.89 2.49
N ILE A 108 -19.31 -24.52 1.73
CA ILE A 108 -20.45 -25.29 2.22
C ILE A 108 -20.43 -26.62 1.47
N PRO A 109 -19.58 -27.58 1.88
CA PRO A 109 -19.46 -28.86 1.21
C PRO A 109 -20.74 -29.66 1.44
N LEU A 110 -21.60 -29.66 0.43
CA LEU A 110 -22.86 -30.41 0.42
C LEU A 110 -22.68 -31.64 -0.46
N ASN A 111 -23.47 -32.68 -0.19
CA ASN A 111 -23.50 -33.84 -1.08
C ASN A 111 -24.33 -33.48 -2.32
N ASP A 112 -23.72 -32.72 -3.23
CA ASP A 112 -24.30 -32.41 -4.54
C ASP A 112 -24.09 -33.60 -5.46
N THR A 113 -25.08 -34.50 -5.49
CA THR A 113 -25.02 -35.74 -6.27
C THR A 113 -25.34 -35.51 -7.75
N ASP A 114 -25.79 -34.32 -8.14
CA ASP A 114 -26.23 -34.02 -9.50
C ASP A 114 -25.27 -33.04 -10.20
N SER A 115 -24.65 -33.49 -11.29
CA SER A 115 -23.74 -32.65 -12.07
C SER A 115 -24.44 -31.62 -12.96
N PHE A 116 -25.78 -31.52 -12.94
CA PHE A 116 -26.54 -30.62 -13.82
C PHE A 116 -26.02 -29.19 -13.76
N PHE A 117 -25.69 -28.66 -12.58
CA PHE A 117 -25.16 -27.30 -12.42
C PHE A 117 -23.63 -27.20 -12.42
N ALA A 118 -22.90 -28.32 -12.45
CA ALA A 118 -21.44 -28.30 -12.55
C ALA A 118 -21.00 -27.51 -13.79
N ASP A 119 -20.06 -26.58 -13.60
CA ASP A 119 -19.56 -25.72 -14.67
C ASP A 119 -18.02 -25.68 -14.61
N THR A 120 -17.40 -26.29 -15.62
CA THR A 120 -15.93 -26.34 -15.78
C THR A 120 -15.44 -25.35 -16.83
N SER A 121 -16.27 -24.40 -17.26
CA SER A 121 -15.93 -23.44 -18.32
C SER A 121 -14.91 -22.39 -17.88
N ILE A 122 -14.74 -22.20 -16.57
CA ILE A 122 -13.74 -21.30 -16.01
C ILE A 122 -12.63 -22.11 -15.30
N ASN A 123 -11.39 -21.78 -15.63
CA ASN A 123 -10.24 -22.39 -14.97
C ASN A 123 -10.03 -21.77 -13.57
N MET A 124 -10.58 -22.41 -12.54
CA MET A 124 -10.38 -22.03 -11.13
C MET A 124 -9.09 -22.61 -10.53
N THR A 125 -8.11 -23.00 -11.33
CA THR A 125 -6.81 -23.48 -10.80
C THR A 125 -5.76 -22.39 -10.75
N GLU A 126 -5.96 -21.26 -11.42
CA GLU A 126 -4.99 -20.16 -11.51
C GLU A 126 -5.60 -18.84 -11.05
N PRO A 127 -4.81 -17.95 -10.43
CA PRO A 127 -5.31 -16.64 -10.06
C PRO A 127 -5.49 -15.75 -11.31
N PHE A 128 -6.48 -14.87 -11.31
CA PHE A 128 -6.77 -13.97 -12.42
C PHE A 128 -7.46 -12.69 -11.97
N VAL A 129 -7.41 -11.66 -12.81
CA VAL A 129 -8.21 -10.44 -12.71
C VAL A 129 -9.49 -10.62 -13.51
N LEU A 130 -10.63 -10.26 -12.92
CA LEU A 130 -11.95 -10.29 -13.52
C LEU A 130 -12.49 -8.87 -13.69
N LEU A 131 -12.87 -8.55 -14.92
CA LEU A 131 -13.59 -7.35 -15.30
C LEU A 131 -15.08 -7.66 -15.55
N PRO A 132 -15.99 -6.70 -15.31
CA PRO A 132 -17.43 -6.95 -15.23
C PRO A 132 -18.13 -7.00 -16.60
N TYR A 133 -17.40 -6.90 -17.70
CA TYR A 133 -17.96 -6.81 -19.05
C TYR A 133 -17.41 -7.91 -19.96
N ALA A 134 -18.23 -8.41 -20.87
CA ALA A 134 -17.81 -9.39 -21.88
C ALA A 134 -17.15 -8.71 -23.09
N LYS A 135 -17.72 -7.56 -23.50
CA LYS A 135 -17.25 -6.75 -24.62
C LYS A 135 -16.65 -5.49 -24.08
N LYS A 136 -15.48 -5.13 -24.60
CA LYS A 136 -14.73 -3.94 -24.19
C LYS A 136 -15.56 -2.66 -24.40
N PRO A 137 -16.01 -1.99 -23.33
CA PRO A 137 -16.79 -0.77 -23.43
C PRO A 137 -15.88 0.44 -23.65
N VAL A 138 -16.50 1.57 -24.04
CA VAL A 138 -15.85 2.89 -24.02
C VAL A 138 -16.40 3.64 -22.82
N PHE A 139 -15.55 3.86 -21.83
CA PHE A 139 -15.89 4.58 -20.60
C PHE A 139 -15.86 6.09 -20.80
N ARG A 140 -16.47 6.82 -19.87
CA ARG A 140 -16.35 8.27 -19.72
C ARG A 140 -15.53 8.60 -18.47
N PRO A 141 -14.90 9.79 -18.41
CA PRO A 141 -14.28 10.24 -17.19
C PRO A 141 -15.25 10.26 -16.01
N GLY A 142 -14.83 9.71 -14.87
CA GLY A 142 -15.65 9.57 -13.67
C GLY A 142 -16.47 8.28 -13.58
N ASP A 143 -16.53 7.48 -14.65
CA ASP A 143 -17.19 6.16 -14.61
C ASP A 143 -16.50 5.24 -13.59
N LYS A 144 -17.29 4.39 -12.94
CA LYS A 144 -16.81 3.44 -11.95
C LYS A 144 -16.61 2.07 -12.58
N LEU A 145 -15.44 1.49 -12.35
CA LEU A 145 -15.07 0.14 -12.81
C LEU A 145 -14.79 -0.75 -11.60
N CYS A 146 -15.53 -1.84 -11.46
CA CYS A 146 -15.20 -2.90 -10.54
C CYS A 146 -14.06 -3.74 -11.10
N VAL A 147 -12.99 -3.90 -10.33
CA VAL A 147 -11.90 -4.82 -10.63
C VAL A 147 -11.91 -5.89 -9.55
N ARG A 148 -11.92 -7.17 -9.94
CA ARG A 148 -11.83 -8.27 -8.98
C ARG A 148 -10.58 -9.09 -9.24
N ILE A 149 -9.96 -9.59 -8.19
CA ILE A 149 -8.89 -10.59 -8.27
C ILE A 149 -9.42 -11.85 -7.61
N VAL A 150 -9.42 -12.94 -8.36
CA VAL A 150 -9.79 -14.27 -7.89
C VAL A 150 -8.49 -15.03 -7.65
N VAL A 151 -8.30 -15.52 -6.43
CA VAL A 151 -7.12 -16.28 -6.01
C VAL A 151 -7.57 -17.66 -5.54
N PRO A 152 -7.52 -18.69 -6.41
CA PRO A 152 -7.79 -20.04 -6.00
C PRO A 152 -6.75 -20.56 -5.02
N TYR A 153 -7.18 -21.42 -4.10
CA TYR A 153 -6.26 -22.13 -3.22
C TYR A 153 -5.41 -23.15 -3.99
N ARG A 154 -4.11 -23.13 -3.75
CA ARG A 154 -3.11 -24.05 -4.28
C ARG A 154 -2.32 -24.62 -3.11
N PRO A 155 -2.49 -25.90 -2.73
CA PRO A 155 -1.72 -26.48 -1.64
C PRO A 155 -0.22 -26.41 -1.98
N VAL A 156 0.49 -25.46 -1.37
CA VAL A 156 1.94 -25.34 -1.51
C VAL A 156 2.59 -26.04 -0.33
N ASP A 157 3.40 -27.04 -0.68
CA ASP A 157 4.25 -27.84 0.20
C ASP A 157 3.68 -28.03 1.61
N THR A 158 2.74 -28.97 1.75
CA THR A 158 2.19 -29.39 3.05
C THR A 158 3.25 -29.93 4.00
N ASN A 159 4.49 -30.15 3.54
CA ASN A 159 5.62 -30.54 4.38
C ASN A 159 6.31 -29.34 5.06
N ASN A 160 6.00 -28.10 4.67
CA ASN A 160 6.55 -26.92 5.33
C ASN A 160 5.92 -26.78 6.74
N PRO A 161 6.70 -26.91 7.83
CA PRO A 161 6.14 -26.85 9.19
C PRO A 161 5.51 -25.48 9.51
N HIS A 162 5.95 -24.40 8.85
CA HIS A 162 5.35 -23.07 9.01
C HIS A 162 3.92 -23.00 8.47
N TYR A 163 3.53 -23.95 7.60
CA TYR A 163 2.17 -24.07 7.10
C TYR A 163 1.16 -24.15 8.25
N TYR A 164 1.43 -24.92 9.31
CA TYR A 164 0.48 -25.11 10.43
C TYR A 164 0.57 -24.05 11.52
N LEU A 165 1.58 -23.18 11.47
CA LEU A 165 1.83 -22.14 12.46
C LEU A 165 1.16 -20.81 12.07
N TYR A 166 0.72 -20.65 10.82
CA TYR A 166 0.12 -19.41 10.33
C TYR A 166 -1.13 -19.00 11.12
N ARG A 167 -1.20 -17.70 11.42
CA ARG A 167 -2.40 -17.02 11.92
C ARG A 167 -2.52 -15.67 11.22
N PRO A 168 -3.64 -15.38 10.52
CA PRO A 168 -3.91 -14.02 10.11
C PRO A 168 -4.11 -13.18 11.37
N TYR A 169 -3.86 -11.88 11.30
CA TYR A 169 -4.07 -11.04 12.47
C TYR A 169 -5.54 -11.05 12.87
N ALA A 170 -5.83 -11.27 14.16
CA ALA A 170 -7.17 -11.51 14.64
C ALA A 170 -8.17 -10.42 14.24
N LYS A 171 -7.74 -9.16 14.21
CA LYS A 171 -8.57 -8.03 13.78
C LYS A 171 -8.85 -8.04 12.28
N ASN A 172 -7.82 -8.16 11.44
CA ASN A 172 -7.99 -8.22 9.99
C ASN A 172 -8.85 -9.42 9.58
N ASN A 173 -8.65 -10.55 10.24
CA ASN A 173 -9.47 -11.72 10.02
C ASN A 173 -10.92 -11.48 10.47
N ARG A 174 -11.14 -10.93 11.67
CA ARG A 174 -12.48 -10.63 12.18
C ARG A 174 -13.25 -9.67 11.28
N ASP A 175 -12.58 -8.62 10.83
CA ASP A 175 -13.19 -7.53 10.06
C ASP A 175 -13.12 -7.77 8.54
N ILE A 176 -12.38 -8.81 8.11
CA ILE A 176 -12.15 -9.19 6.71
C ILE A 176 -11.58 -8.00 5.93
N THR A 177 -10.48 -7.44 6.44
CA THR A 177 -9.79 -6.28 5.87
C THR A 177 -8.45 -6.67 5.27
N TYR A 178 -8.02 -5.92 4.26
CA TYR A 178 -6.70 -6.11 3.66
C TYR A 178 -5.56 -5.67 4.60
N PRO A 179 -4.40 -6.35 4.59
CA PRO A 179 -4.16 -7.67 3.99
C PRO A 179 -4.91 -8.76 4.76
N TRP A 180 -5.47 -9.73 4.03
CA TRP A 180 -6.25 -10.84 4.59
C TRP A 180 -5.48 -12.17 4.49
N TRP A 181 -5.58 -12.86 3.36
CA TRP A 181 -4.78 -14.07 3.06
C TRP A 181 -3.71 -13.81 1.99
N ASP A 182 -4.00 -12.89 1.08
CA ASP A 182 -3.19 -12.58 -0.08
C ASP A 182 -2.98 -11.07 -0.16
N THR A 183 -1.97 -10.71 -0.93
CA THR A 183 -1.51 -9.33 -1.08
C THR A 183 -1.36 -9.08 -2.56
N THR A 184 -1.92 -7.98 -3.04
CA THR A 184 -2.00 -7.68 -4.47
C THR A 184 -1.50 -6.27 -4.72
N MET A 185 -0.75 -6.09 -5.80
CA MET A 185 -0.44 -4.77 -6.32
C MET A 185 -1.27 -4.56 -7.57
N SER A 186 -2.14 -3.55 -7.58
CA SER A 186 -3.02 -3.26 -8.72
C SER A 186 -2.92 -1.79 -9.10
N TRP A 187 -2.80 -1.51 -10.40
CA TRP A 187 -2.72 -0.14 -10.91
C TRP A 187 -3.26 0.00 -12.33
N LEU A 188 -3.67 1.22 -12.66
CA LEU A 188 -3.89 1.67 -14.03
C LEU A 188 -2.70 2.52 -14.47
N GLN A 189 -2.18 2.26 -15.66
CA GLN A 189 -1.10 3.04 -16.28
C GLN A 189 -1.60 3.68 -17.57
N ASP A 190 -1.59 5.00 -17.64
CA ASP A 190 -1.85 5.72 -18.89
C ASP A 190 -0.74 5.38 -19.89
N ILE A 191 -1.11 4.74 -21.01
CA ILE A 191 -0.16 4.24 -22.01
C ILE A 191 0.57 5.39 -22.69
N GLN A 192 -0.09 6.54 -22.83
CA GLN A 192 0.45 7.67 -23.56
C GLN A 192 1.47 8.46 -22.73
N THR A 193 1.21 8.59 -21.43
CA THR A 193 1.93 9.51 -20.56
C THR A 193 2.74 8.83 -19.48
N ASN A 194 2.55 7.52 -19.30
CA ASN A 194 3.12 6.75 -18.21
C ASN A 194 2.66 7.27 -16.83
N ALA A 195 1.55 8.03 -16.75
CA ALA A 195 0.92 8.36 -15.49
C ALA A 195 0.34 7.09 -14.86
N THR A 196 0.47 6.96 -13.54
CA THR A 196 0.11 5.70 -12.84
C THR A 196 -0.88 5.97 -11.74
N MET A 197 -1.86 5.10 -11.58
CA MET A 197 -2.90 5.20 -10.58
C MET A 197 -3.02 3.86 -9.86
N PRO A 198 -2.34 3.69 -8.72
CA PRO A 198 -2.53 2.51 -7.88
C PRO A 198 -3.95 2.49 -7.32
N PHE A 199 -4.45 1.30 -7.00
CA PHE A 199 -5.68 1.17 -6.24
C PHE A 199 -5.63 -0.06 -5.34
N TRP A 200 -6.35 0.02 -4.23
CA TRP A 200 -6.29 -0.94 -3.16
C TRP A 200 -7.41 -1.95 -3.29
N MET A 201 -7.05 -3.23 -3.24
CA MET A 201 -8.00 -4.32 -3.25
C MET A 201 -8.46 -4.59 -1.82
N GLN A 202 -9.74 -4.86 -1.64
CA GLN A 202 -10.32 -5.28 -0.36
C GLN A 202 -10.94 -6.67 -0.52
N PRO A 203 -10.92 -7.53 0.50
CA PRO A 203 -11.63 -8.79 0.44
C PRO A 203 -13.12 -8.58 0.11
N TRP A 204 -13.66 -9.43 -0.77
CA TRP A 204 -15.09 -9.38 -1.11
C TRP A 204 -15.95 -9.66 0.12
N SER A 205 -16.91 -8.76 0.39
CA SER A 205 -17.76 -8.83 1.58
C SER A 205 -18.57 -10.13 1.71
N GLY A 206 -18.82 -10.84 0.60
CA GLY A 206 -19.50 -12.14 0.61
C GLY A 206 -18.73 -13.25 1.33
N HIS A 207 -17.41 -13.15 1.47
CA HIS A 207 -16.62 -14.08 2.31
C HIS A 207 -17.12 -14.10 3.75
N ARG A 208 -17.58 -12.96 4.28
CA ARG A 208 -18.16 -12.89 5.61
C ARG A 208 -19.42 -13.74 5.74
N GLN A 209 -20.29 -13.68 4.73
CA GLN A 209 -21.56 -14.41 4.71
C GLN A 209 -21.30 -15.91 4.61
N LEU A 210 -20.38 -16.32 3.74
CA LEU A 210 -19.95 -17.70 3.57
C LEU A 210 -19.34 -18.28 4.85
N ARG A 211 -18.44 -17.54 5.51
CA ARG A 211 -17.88 -17.93 6.80
C ARG A 211 -18.96 -18.13 7.86
N MET A 212 -19.91 -17.19 7.97
CA MET A 212 -21.01 -17.31 8.94
C MET A 212 -21.92 -18.51 8.63
N ALA A 213 -22.20 -18.78 7.36
CA ALA A 213 -22.99 -19.93 6.94
C ALA A 213 -22.27 -21.24 7.26
N SER A 214 -20.99 -21.34 6.88
CA SER A 214 -20.14 -22.49 7.15
C SER A 214 -20.03 -22.81 8.65
N ARG A 215 -19.83 -21.78 9.49
CA ARG A 215 -19.82 -21.94 10.96
C ARG A 215 -21.10 -22.57 11.52
N ARG A 216 -22.26 -22.19 10.98
CA ARG A 216 -23.55 -22.76 11.40
C ARG A 216 -23.66 -24.24 11.02
N LEU A 217 -23.09 -24.63 9.88
CA LEU A 217 -23.18 -25.98 9.33
C LEU A 217 -22.14 -26.94 9.91
N ASN A 218 -20.90 -26.49 10.10
CA ASN A 218 -19.79 -27.32 10.59
C ASN A 218 -19.95 -27.76 12.05
N ARG A 219 -20.98 -27.27 12.77
CA ARG A 219 -21.29 -27.62 14.17
C ARG A 219 -20.04 -27.69 15.05
N VAL A 220 -19.10 -26.75 14.86
CA VAL A 220 -17.86 -26.70 15.64
C VAL A 220 -18.26 -26.76 17.10
N SER A 221 -17.75 -27.78 17.81
CA SER A 221 -18.22 -28.10 19.15
C SER A 221 -18.24 -26.86 20.03
N ALA A 222 -19.41 -26.55 20.60
CA ALA A 222 -19.54 -25.43 21.53
C ALA A 222 -18.63 -25.59 22.77
N ASN A 223 -18.12 -26.82 23.00
CA ASN A 223 -17.18 -27.14 24.08
C ASN A 223 -15.74 -26.73 23.76
N LEU A 224 -15.40 -26.37 22.51
CA LEU A 224 -14.08 -25.84 22.18
C LEU A 224 -13.95 -24.40 22.68
N PRO A 225 -12.81 -24.04 23.30
CA PRO A 225 -12.55 -22.65 23.66
C PRO A 225 -12.56 -21.78 22.41
N GLU A 226 -12.94 -20.51 22.56
CA GLU A 226 -13.13 -19.58 21.45
C GLU A 226 -11.92 -19.49 20.51
N TRP A 227 -10.70 -19.46 21.06
CA TRP A 227 -9.48 -19.43 20.26
C TRP A 227 -9.32 -20.65 19.35
N ALA A 228 -9.76 -21.84 19.79
CA ALA A 228 -9.65 -23.06 19.00
C ALA A 228 -10.69 -23.03 17.86
N ARG A 229 -11.90 -22.54 18.14
CA ARG A 229 -12.93 -22.36 17.12
C ARG A 229 -12.49 -21.36 16.05
N LEU A 230 -11.94 -20.22 16.47
CA LEU A 230 -11.41 -19.21 15.55
C LEU A 230 -10.26 -19.75 14.69
N ARG A 231 -9.36 -20.54 15.26
CA ARG A 231 -8.28 -21.19 14.51
C ARG A 231 -8.81 -22.17 13.46
N GLU A 232 -9.78 -23.00 13.81
CA GLU A 232 -10.41 -23.92 12.85
C GLU A 232 -11.08 -23.15 11.71
N ASP A 233 -11.80 -22.06 12.01
CA ASP A 233 -12.39 -21.21 10.99
C ASP A 233 -11.34 -20.56 10.07
N GLU A 234 -10.19 -20.15 10.62
CA GLU A 234 -9.08 -19.60 9.85
C GLU A 234 -8.46 -20.63 8.91
N LEU A 235 -8.14 -21.82 9.43
CA LEU A 235 -7.61 -22.92 8.63
C LEU A 235 -8.62 -23.37 7.58
N TYR A 236 -9.91 -23.31 7.91
CA TYR A 236 -10.99 -23.53 6.97
C TYR A 236 -10.94 -22.48 5.86
N ASP A 237 -11.09 -21.19 6.15
CA ASP A 237 -11.12 -20.15 5.12
C ASP A 237 -9.87 -20.15 4.22
N ARG A 238 -8.70 -20.40 4.78
CA ARG A 238 -7.42 -20.40 4.06
C ARG A 238 -7.40 -21.27 2.81
N VAL A 239 -7.99 -22.46 2.89
CA VAL A 239 -7.89 -23.49 1.85
C VAL A 239 -8.95 -23.34 0.75
N ARG A 240 -9.43 -22.11 0.56
CA ARG A 240 -10.54 -21.77 -0.32
C ARG A 240 -10.14 -20.65 -1.26
N THR A 241 -10.95 -20.46 -2.30
CA THR A 241 -10.78 -19.35 -3.21
C THR A 241 -11.05 -18.04 -2.50
N HIS A 242 -10.10 -17.11 -2.58
CA HIS A 242 -10.27 -15.75 -2.12
C HIS A 242 -10.64 -14.84 -3.29
N ILE A 243 -11.45 -13.83 -2.99
CA ILE A 243 -11.81 -12.77 -3.94
C ILE A 243 -11.48 -11.46 -3.26
N TYR A 244 -10.74 -10.63 -3.98
CA TYR A 244 -10.53 -9.25 -3.63
C TYR A 244 -11.20 -8.37 -4.69
N GLU A 245 -11.74 -7.23 -4.29
CA GLU A 245 -12.37 -6.28 -5.19
C GLU A 245 -11.94 -4.84 -4.89
N ALA A 246 -11.92 -4.02 -5.93
CA ALA A 246 -11.72 -2.59 -5.84
C ALA A 246 -12.68 -1.88 -6.80
N GLN A 247 -13.23 -0.76 -6.36
CA GLN A 247 -13.96 0.15 -7.23
C GLN A 247 -13.01 1.26 -7.67
N VAL A 248 -12.66 1.28 -8.94
CA VAL A 248 -11.79 2.28 -9.54
C VAL A 248 -12.64 3.37 -10.18
N ILE A 249 -12.41 4.62 -9.82
CA ILE A 249 -13.01 5.77 -10.52
C ILE A 249 -12.08 6.10 -11.68
N LEU A 250 -12.57 5.93 -12.90
CA LEU A 250 -11.78 6.14 -14.09
C LEU A 250 -11.47 7.63 -14.24
N PRO A 251 -10.20 7.99 -14.50
CA PRO A 251 -9.78 9.38 -14.53
C PRO A 251 -10.17 10.02 -15.87
N ARG A 252 -9.38 10.98 -16.35
CA ARG A 252 -9.59 11.67 -17.63
C ARG A 252 -9.58 10.75 -18.86
N ALA A 253 -9.92 11.32 -20.01
CA ALA A 253 -9.89 10.60 -21.27
C ALA A 253 -8.47 10.08 -21.62
N GLY A 254 -8.37 8.85 -22.11
CA GLY A 254 -7.12 8.17 -22.42
C GLY A 254 -7.25 6.65 -22.54
N LYS A 255 -6.12 5.99 -22.80
CA LYS A 255 -6.02 4.52 -22.81
C LYS A 255 -5.16 4.08 -21.64
N TYR A 256 -5.73 3.28 -20.75
CA TYR A 256 -5.09 2.85 -19.52
C TYR A 256 -4.84 1.35 -19.55
N LYS A 257 -3.59 0.93 -19.35
CA LYS A 257 -3.25 -0.47 -19.11
C LYS A 257 -3.52 -0.81 -17.65
N LEU A 258 -4.45 -1.73 -17.41
CA LEU A 258 -4.64 -2.40 -16.14
C LEU A 258 -3.55 -3.44 -15.94
N SER A 259 -2.95 -3.44 -14.76
CA SER A 259 -1.98 -4.45 -14.37
C SER A 259 -2.23 -4.82 -12.91
N ALA A 260 -2.07 -6.10 -12.61
CA ALA A 260 -2.18 -6.62 -11.26
C ALA A 260 -1.18 -7.73 -11.04
N LEU A 261 -0.57 -7.72 -9.87
CA LEU A 261 0.39 -8.72 -9.40
C LEU A 261 -0.14 -9.32 -8.11
N LEU A 262 0.00 -10.63 -8.00
CA LEU A 262 -0.17 -11.35 -6.73
C LEU A 262 1.19 -11.41 -6.05
N GLU A 263 1.33 -10.57 -5.03
CA GLU A 263 2.57 -10.43 -4.28
C GLU A 263 2.73 -11.62 -3.33
N PHE A 264 1.75 -11.84 -2.46
CA PHE A 264 1.79 -12.90 -1.47
C PHE A 264 0.53 -13.75 -1.55
N THR A 265 0.66 -15.05 -1.27
CA THR A 265 -0.45 -16.01 -1.31
C THR A 265 -0.62 -16.79 -0.03
N GLU A 266 -1.87 -17.11 0.32
CA GLU A 266 -2.28 -18.12 1.30
C GLU A 266 -1.72 -17.91 2.70
N GLY A 267 -1.42 -16.67 3.05
CA GLY A 267 -0.78 -16.34 4.31
C GLY A 267 0.53 -17.11 4.48
N LYS A 268 1.26 -17.45 3.42
CA LYS A 268 2.48 -18.29 3.50
C LYS A 268 3.53 -17.78 4.48
N TYR A 269 3.40 -16.53 4.88
CA TYR A 269 4.24 -15.88 5.86
C TYR A 269 3.41 -15.78 7.12
N ASN A 270 3.61 -16.74 8.02
CA ASN A 270 3.41 -16.42 9.41
C ASN A 270 4.36 -15.27 9.70
N PHE A 271 3.80 -14.06 9.80
CA PHE A 271 4.60 -12.87 10.00
C PHE A 271 5.47 -12.98 11.25
N GLU A 272 5.01 -13.77 12.24
CA GLU A 272 5.65 -13.96 13.53
C GLU A 272 6.55 -15.20 13.60
N TYR A 273 6.13 -16.33 13.02
CA TYR A 273 6.80 -17.62 13.21
C TYR A 273 7.12 -18.32 11.88
N GLY A 274 8.02 -17.72 11.10
CA GLY A 274 8.62 -18.35 9.92
C GLY A 274 9.63 -17.45 9.21
N PRO A 275 10.53 -18.01 8.39
CA PRO A 275 11.41 -17.22 7.54
C PRO A 275 10.58 -16.47 6.48
N VAL A 276 11.04 -15.29 6.07
CA VAL A 276 10.54 -14.66 4.84
C VAL A 276 11.06 -15.45 3.66
N THR A 277 10.22 -16.33 3.14
CA THR A 277 10.46 -16.99 1.85
C THR A 277 10.49 -15.94 0.73
N PRO A 278 11.53 -15.93 -0.11
CA PRO A 278 11.52 -15.23 -1.38
C PRO A 278 10.26 -15.54 -2.18
N TYR A 279 9.68 -14.53 -2.81
CA TYR A 279 8.61 -14.72 -3.77
C TYR A 279 8.83 -13.80 -4.95
N ASN A 280 8.53 -14.33 -6.13
CA ASN A 280 8.38 -13.52 -7.32
C ASN A 280 6.88 -13.21 -7.43
N PRO A 281 6.49 -11.92 -7.44
CA PRO A 281 5.10 -11.57 -7.70
C PRO A 281 4.62 -12.24 -8.98
N VAL A 282 3.41 -12.76 -8.96
CA VAL A 282 2.81 -13.46 -10.11
C VAL A 282 1.95 -12.48 -10.89
N ASP A 283 2.25 -12.28 -12.17
CA ASP A 283 1.39 -11.54 -13.09
C ASP A 283 0.02 -12.20 -13.18
N LEU A 284 -1.03 -11.41 -13.03
CA LEU A 284 -2.40 -11.92 -13.08
C LEU A 284 -3.01 -11.72 -14.47
N PRO A 285 -3.42 -12.79 -15.17
CA PRO A 285 -4.11 -12.66 -16.44
C PRO A 285 -5.45 -11.93 -16.26
N ILE A 286 -5.80 -11.07 -17.22
CA ILE A 286 -7.04 -10.29 -17.20
C ILE A 286 -8.10 -10.98 -18.04
N ILE A 287 -9.29 -11.17 -17.44
CA ILE A 287 -10.47 -11.76 -18.05
C ILE A 287 -11.56 -10.68 -18.18
N PRO A 288 -12.18 -10.51 -19.36
CA PRO A 288 -11.90 -11.25 -20.60
C PRO A 288 -10.52 -10.92 -21.21
N SER A 289 -9.96 -11.86 -21.98
CA SER A 289 -8.66 -11.65 -22.66
C SER A 289 -8.67 -10.39 -23.54
N ASN A 290 -7.52 -9.71 -23.63
CA ASN A 290 -7.35 -8.43 -24.34
C ASN A 290 -8.17 -7.24 -23.77
N SER A 291 -8.67 -7.38 -22.54
CA SER A 291 -9.35 -6.31 -21.79
C SER A 291 -8.44 -5.58 -20.81
N ASP A 292 -7.13 -5.82 -20.88
CA ASP A 292 -6.10 -5.14 -20.09
C ASP A 292 -6.01 -3.65 -20.43
N ILE A 293 -6.39 -3.25 -21.64
CA ILE A 293 -6.43 -1.84 -22.04
C ILE A 293 -7.84 -1.28 -21.83
N ILE A 294 -8.04 -0.38 -20.86
CA ILE A 294 -9.27 0.36 -20.59
C ILE A 294 -9.31 1.63 -21.44
N ILE A 295 -10.40 1.87 -22.18
CA ILE A 295 -10.57 3.07 -23.01
C ILE A 295 -11.54 4.01 -22.30
N VAL A 296 -11.08 5.22 -21.98
CA VAL A 296 -11.88 6.29 -21.39
C VAL A 296 -11.96 7.43 -22.39
N GLY A 297 -13.09 7.62 -23.05
CA GLY A 297 -13.27 8.63 -24.10
C GLY A 297 -12.22 8.58 -25.21
N ASP A 298 -12.15 9.66 -25.98
CA ASP A 298 -11.13 9.87 -27.01
C ASP A 298 -10.24 11.05 -26.60
N SER A 299 -8.93 10.81 -26.49
CA SER A 299 -7.94 11.88 -26.40
C SER A 299 -7.20 11.98 -27.72
N GLN A 300 -7.24 13.16 -28.34
CA GLN A 300 -6.41 13.50 -29.51
C GLN A 300 -5.18 14.33 -29.14
N GLU A 301 -5.00 14.63 -27.86
CA GLU A 301 -3.88 15.44 -27.39
C GLU A 301 -2.56 14.66 -27.47
N GLY A 302 -1.45 15.35 -27.75
CA GLY A 302 -0.11 14.76 -27.69
C GLY A 302 0.36 14.52 -26.25
N THR A 303 1.34 13.63 -26.07
CA THR A 303 1.85 13.25 -24.73
C THR A 303 2.33 14.44 -23.90
N GLU A 304 3.05 15.37 -24.53
CA GLU A 304 3.58 16.57 -23.86
C GLU A 304 2.44 17.51 -23.44
N GLN A 305 1.51 17.81 -24.36
CA GLN A 305 0.35 18.67 -24.09
C GLN A 305 -0.48 18.15 -22.92
N ILE A 306 -0.62 16.83 -22.86
CA ILE A 306 -1.29 16.17 -21.75
C ILE A 306 -0.54 16.37 -20.44
N ALA A 307 0.78 16.16 -20.43
CA ALA A 307 1.59 16.32 -19.23
C ALA A 307 1.51 17.77 -18.71
N GLU A 308 1.54 18.75 -19.62
CA GLU A 308 1.33 20.17 -19.31
C GLU A 308 -0.06 20.43 -18.72
N ASN A 309 -1.11 19.86 -19.32
CA ASN A 309 -2.48 19.97 -18.82
C ASN A 309 -2.61 19.38 -17.40
N LEU A 310 -2.04 18.20 -17.17
CA LEU A 310 -1.99 17.56 -15.85
C LEU A 310 -1.24 18.40 -14.81
N LEU A 311 -0.10 18.98 -15.19
CA LEU A 311 0.65 19.89 -14.33
C LEU A 311 -0.18 21.14 -14.00
N LYS A 312 -0.80 21.75 -15.01
CA LYS A 312 -1.63 22.94 -14.84
C LYS A 312 -2.83 22.68 -13.93
N GLU A 313 -3.54 21.58 -14.13
CA GLU A 313 -4.64 21.14 -13.26
C GLU A 313 -4.16 20.93 -11.83
N HIS A 314 -3.03 20.24 -11.64
CA HIS A 314 -2.47 20.02 -10.32
C HIS A 314 -2.07 21.32 -9.62
N LEU A 315 -1.43 22.25 -10.34
CA LEU A 315 -1.02 23.55 -9.81
C LEU A 315 -2.19 24.48 -9.47
N GLN A 316 -3.40 24.19 -9.94
CA GLN A 316 -4.63 24.91 -9.56
C GLN A 316 -5.25 24.42 -8.25
N LEU A 317 -4.86 23.24 -7.75
CA LEU A 317 -5.37 22.71 -6.49
C LEU A 317 -4.95 23.60 -5.30
N PRO A 318 -5.73 23.60 -4.21
CA PRO A 318 -5.34 24.30 -2.98
C PRO A 318 -4.09 23.69 -2.35
N LEU A 319 -3.37 24.47 -1.53
CA LEU A 319 -2.19 23.94 -0.83
C LEU A 319 -2.58 22.85 0.17
N CYS A 320 -1.84 21.75 0.17
CA CYS A 320 -2.01 20.68 1.13
C CYS A 320 -1.72 21.17 2.55
N LYS A 321 -2.68 20.97 3.46
CA LYS A 321 -2.55 21.30 4.90
C LYS A 321 -1.95 20.15 5.75
N ARG A 322 -1.80 18.95 5.18
CA ARG A 322 -1.34 17.73 5.87
C ARG A 322 -0.30 17.02 5.03
N SER A 323 0.35 16.00 5.60
CA SER A 323 1.46 15.25 5.00
C SER A 323 1.10 13.80 4.64
N ASP A 324 -0.18 13.49 4.49
CA ASP A 324 -0.69 12.13 4.24
C ASP A 324 -1.81 12.07 3.19
N HIS A 325 -1.78 13.02 2.25
CA HIS A 325 -2.75 13.07 1.16
C HIS A 325 -2.50 11.96 0.12
N PRO A 326 -3.54 11.21 -0.27
CA PRO A 326 -3.43 10.25 -1.35
C PRO A 326 -3.12 10.93 -2.68
N GLY A 327 -2.36 10.24 -3.52
CA GLY A 327 -1.88 10.81 -4.77
C GLY A 327 -1.38 9.78 -5.76
N ARG A 328 -0.73 10.29 -6.81
CA ARG A 328 -0.22 9.51 -7.94
C ARG A 328 1.09 10.08 -8.48
N TRP A 329 1.83 9.25 -9.21
CA TRP A 329 3.00 9.69 -9.95
C TRP A 329 2.61 10.17 -11.36
N LEU A 330 2.87 11.45 -11.63
CA LEU A 330 2.62 12.08 -12.92
C LEU A 330 3.93 12.38 -13.66
N PRO A 331 3.97 12.28 -15.00
CA PRO A 331 5.15 12.63 -15.77
C PRO A 331 5.43 14.13 -15.69
N TRP A 332 6.70 14.50 -15.66
CA TRP A 332 7.13 15.88 -15.76
C TRP A 332 7.20 16.33 -17.23
N PRO A 333 6.54 17.44 -17.61
CA PRO A 333 6.64 17.95 -18.98
C PRO A 333 8.06 18.41 -19.31
N GLU A 334 8.51 18.09 -20.53
CA GLU A 334 9.79 18.50 -21.07
C GLU A 334 9.96 20.03 -21.10
N ALA A 335 8.90 20.76 -21.44
CA ALA A 335 8.90 22.22 -21.47
C ALA A 335 9.26 22.85 -20.12
N HIS A 336 8.98 22.16 -19.02
CA HIS A 336 9.17 22.64 -17.64
C HIS A 336 10.42 22.07 -16.96
N LYS A 337 11.34 21.40 -17.68
CA LYS A 337 12.56 20.77 -17.12
C LYS A 337 13.43 21.64 -16.21
N LYS A 338 13.38 22.97 -16.36
CA LYS A 338 14.18 23.92 -15.57
C LYS A 338 13.40 24.57 -14.44
N GLU A 339 12.10 24.34 -14.36
CA GLU A 339 11.24 24.95 -13.36
C GLU A 339 11.24 24.14 -12.07
N ASN A 340 11.28 24.85 -10.95
CA ASN A 340 11.10 24.26 -9.63
C ASN A 340 9.70 24.61 -9.13
N SER A 341 8.66 24.00 -9.74
CA SER A 341 7.25 24.27 -9.42
C SER A 341 6.53 23.12 -8.69
N VAL A 342 7.22 21.98 -8.49
CA VAL A 342 6.74 20.81 -7.73
C VAL A 342 7.76 20.40 -6.68
N LEU A 343 7.40 19.45 -5.81
CA LEU A 343 8.25 19.02 -4.69
C LEU A 343 9.62 18.49 -5.10
N GLY A 344 9.68 17.83 -6.24
CA GLY A 344 10.88 17.15 -6.71
C GLY A 344 10.51 16.12 -7.76
N LEU A 345 11.51 15.65 -8.47
CA LEU A 345 11.37 14.65 -9.52
C LEU A 345 12.05 13.35 -9.09
N THR A 346 11.41 12.23 -9.38
CA THR A 346 12.03 10.91 -9.30
C THR A 346 13.03 10.72 -10.43
N TYR A 347 13.85 9.66 -10.34
CA TYR A 347 14.73 9.23 -11.45
C TYR A 347 14.01 9.05 -12.79
N SER A 348 12.74 8.65 -12.75
CA SER A 348 11.91 8.45 -13.95
C SER A 348 11.24 9.73 -14.44
N SER A 349 11.72 10.91 -14.00
CA SER A 349 11.14 12.22 -14.32
C SER A 349 9.65 12.31 -13.99
N LYS A 350 9.24 11.76 -12.85
CA LYS A 350 7.87 11.88 -12.34
C LYS A 350 7.83 12.70 -11.07
N TYR A 351 6.71 13.35 -10.80
CA TYR A 351 6.47 14.06 -9.54
C TYR A 351 5.25 13.48 -8.83
N TRP A 352 5.24 13.64 -7.50
CA TRP A 352 4.11 13.24 -6.67
C TRP A 352 3.00 14.28 -6.74
N ALA A 353 1.80 13.85 -7.12
CA ALA A 353 0.63 14.70 -7.26
C ALA A 353 -0.57 14.16 -6.45
N PRO A 354 -0.85 14.73 -5.27
CA PRO A 354 -2.09 14.44 -4.55
C PRO A 354 -3.34 14.72 -5.37
N TYR A 355 -4.44 14.03 -5.05
CA TYR A 355 -5.68 14.14 -5.81
C TYR A 355 -6.47 15.43 -5.55
N ASP A 356 -6.43 15.93 -4.31
CA ASP A 356 -7.33 16.97 -3.80
C ASP A 356 -6.61 18.26 -3.38
N CYS A 357 -5.28 18.24 -3.32
CA CYS A 357 -4.44 19.37 -3.00
C CYS A 357 -3.11 19.32 -3.75
N ARG A 358 -2.31 20.38 -3.66
CA ARG A 358 -0.94 20.41 -4.13
C ARG A 358 0.02 20.77 -3.03
N TYR A 359 1.19 20.15 -3.05
CA TYR A 359 2.31 20.62 -2.28
C TYR A 359 3.09 21.64 -3.10
N ARG A 360 3.60 22.70 -2.47
CA ARG A 360 4.50 23.66 -3.14
C ARG A 360 5.96 23.31 -2.83
N PRO A 361 6.90 23.59 -3.73
CA PRO A 361 8.32 23.52 -3.39
C PRO A 361 8.61 24.49 -2.25
N ILE A 362 9.27 24.01 -1.20
CA ILE A 362 9.79 24.81 -0.10
C ILE A 362 11.30 24.55 -0.06
N SER A 363 12.11 25.55 -0.35
CA SER A 363 13.56 25.42 -0.19
C SER A 363 13.92 25.11 1.26
N TYR A 364 15.06 24.48 1.49
CA TYR A 364 15.51 24.16 2.85
C TYR A 364 15.74 25.45 3.67
N GLU A 365 16.15 26.52 3.01
CA GLU A 365 16.29 27.85 3.61
C GLU A 365 14.95 28.45 4.04
N GLU A 366 13.91 28.34 3.19
CA GLU A 366 12.54 28.73 3.53
C GLU A 366 11.98 27.85 4.66
N PHE A 367 12.29 26.55 4.66
CA PHE A 367 11.91 25.67 5.76
C PHE A 367 12.57 26.10 7.07
N ASN A 368 13.84 26.46 7.08
CA ASN A 368 14.51 26.99 8.27
C ASN A 368 13.82 28.28 8.79
N ARG A 369 13.44 29.20 7.90
CA ARG A 369 12.65 30.40 8.24
C ARG A 369 11.30 30.02 8.85
N CYS A 370 10.53 29.16 8.19
CA CYS A 370 9.26 28.66 8.70
C CYS A 370 9.41 28.00 10.08
N ALA A 371 10.38 27.10 10.22
CA ALA A 371 10.59 26.30 11.41
C ALA A 371 11.03 27.14 12.61
N SER A 372 11.99 28.04 12.42
CA SER A 372 12.45 28.94 13.48
C SER A 372 11.37 29.91 13.97
N HIS A 373 10.47 30.33 13.08
CA HIS A 373 9.37 31.23 13.42
C HIS A 373 8.16 30.54 14.06
N LYS A 374 7.81 29.34 13.61
CA LYS A 374 6.64 28.59 14.13
C LYS A 374 6.98 27.63 15.27
N TYR A 375 8.20 27.10 15.27
CA TYR A 375 8.64 25.98 16.10
C TYR A 375 9.98 26.30 16.77
N GLY A 376 10.11 27.51 17.32
CA GLY A 376 11.35 28.05 17.86
C GLY A 376 11.94 27.30 19.06
N ARG A 377 11.17 26.46 19.75
CA ARG A 377 11.70 25.56 20.80
C ARG A 377 12.49 24.39 20.19
N GLY A 378 12.18 24.01 18.95
CA GLY A 378 12.91 22.99 18.19
C GLY A 378 12.06 21.77 17.83
N MET A 379 12.73 20.77 17.25
CA MET A 379 12.13 19.51 16.81
C MET A 379 12.87 18.31 17.37
N ASP A 380 12.12 17.27 17.75
CA ASP A 380 12.68 15.96 18.06
C ASP A 380 12.34 14.97 16.95
N MET A 381 13.32 14.15 16.55
CA MET A 381 13.13 13.12 15.53
C MET A 381 13.65 11.78 16.02
N TYR A 382 12.73 10.86 16.30
CA TYR A 382 13.00 9.49 16.70
C TYR A 382 12.75 8.55 15.54
N GLY A 383 13.71 7.70 15.20
CA GLY A 383 13.48 6.68 14.17
C GLY A 383 14.74 6.07 13.59
N ASP A 384 14.55 5.28 12.54
CA ASP A 384 15.59 4.47 11.93
C ASP A 384 16.54 5.25 11.00
N SER A 385 17.29 4.52 10.20
CA SER A 385 18.18 5.04 9.18
C SER A 385 17.47 5.94 8.15
N ASN A 386 16.16 5.78 7.87
CA ASN A 386 15.44 6.68 6.97
C ASN A 386 15.28 8.07 7.58
N ILE A 387 15.00 8.19 8.89
CA ILE A 387 15.02 9.49 9.59
C ILE A 387 16.40 10.13 9.54
N ARG A 388 17.48 9.34 9.68
CA ARG A 388 18.84 9.85 9.50
C ARG A 388 19.09 10.37 8.09
N ARG A 389 18.54 9.72 7.05
CA ARG A 389 18.64 10.19 5.66
C ARG A 389 17.87 11.51 5.46
N SER A 390 16.68 11.64 6.03
CA SER A 390 15.95 12.91 6.09
C SER A 390 16.78 14.00 6.77
N LEU A 391 17.42 13.69 7.90
CA LEU A 391 18.31 14.60 8.62
C LEU A 391 19.53 15.01 7.79
N LYS A 392 20.17 14.08 7.06
CA LYS A 392 21.26 14.40 6.12
C LYS A 392 20.82 15.44 5.09
N LYS A 393 19.62 15.29 4.51
CA LYS A 393 19.03 16.26 3.59
C LYS A 393 18.78 17.61 4.25
N PHE A 394 18.16 17.65 5.44
CA PHE A 394 17.94 18.91 6.18
C PHE A 394 19.25 19.64 6.44
N ILE A 395 20.19 18.96 7.10
CA ILE A 395 21.49 19.48 7.48
C ILE A 395 22.24 20.03 6.27
N SER A 396 22.23 19.32 5.16
CA SER A 396 22.93 19.76 3.94
C SER A 396 22.17 20.75 3.08
N HIS A 397 21.04 21.30 3.52
CA HIS A 397 20.18 22.19 2.72
C HIS A 397 19.86 21.58 1.33
N GLY A 398 19.49 20.29 1.35
CA GLY A 398 19.17 19.51 0.16
C GLY A 398 20.37 19.09 -0.70
N GLN A 399 21.60 19.47 -0.35
CA GLN A 399 22.79 19.17 -1.17
C GLN A 399 23.21 17.70 -1.13
N TRP A 400 22.93 16.98 -0.04
CA TRP A 400 23.25 15.55 0.05
C TRP A 400 22.60 14.79 -1.10
N CYS A 401 23.42 14.16 -1.94
CA CYS A 401 22.99 13.44 -3.14
C CYS A 401 22.16 14.29 -4.13
N LYS A 402 22.42 15.59 -4.22
CA LYS A 402 21.82 16.42 -5.27
C LYS A 402 22.36 15.99 -6.63
N ASN A 403 21.46 15.78 -7.61
CA ASN A 403 21.80 15.35 -8.97
C ASN A 403 22.59 14.03 -9.07
N TRP A 404 22.44 13.12 -8.09
CA TRP A 404 23.18 11.84 -8.08
C TRP A 404 22.93 10.94 -9.31
N GLN A 405 21.86 11.23 -10.06
CA GLN A 405 21.39 10.48 -11.22
C GLN A 405 22.04 10.94 -12.53
N THR A 406 22.58 12.15 -12.59
CA THR A 406 23.43 12.56 -13.72
C THR A 406 24.80 11.95 -13.47
N PRO A 407 25.26 10.95 -14.27
CA PRO A 407 26.61 10.46 -14.15
C PRO A 407 27.51 11.66 -14.42
N THR A 408 28.22 12.11 -13.38
CA THR A 408 29.41 12.91 -13.64
C THR A 408 30.35 11.94 -14.33
N GLU A 409 30.67 12.18 -15.60
CA GLU A 409 31.72 11.39 -16.28
C GLU A 409 32.90 11.28 -15.29
N PRO A 410 33.37 10.06 -14.99
CA PRO A 410 34.54 9.94 -14.16
C PRO A 410 35.66 10.69 -14.88
N SER A 411 36.22 11.73 -14.26
CA SER A 411 37.47 12.32 -14.75
C SER A 411 38.50 11.19 -14.82
N LEU A 412 38.72 10.66 -16.02
CA LEU A 412 39.38 9.39 -16.30
C LEU A 412 40.90 9.38 -16.02
N ASN A 413 41.42 10.39 -15.33
CA ASN A 413 42.86 10.63 -15.16
C ASN A 413 43.35 10.68 -13.71
N LYS A 414 42.59 10.18 -12.73
CA LYS A 414 43.13 9.95 -11.39
C LYS A 414 42.90 8.51 -10.97
N THR A 415 43.94 7.70 -11.15
CA THR A 415 44.13 6.43 -10.44
C THR A 415 44.03 6.69 -8.93
N LEU A 416 42.82 6.53 -8.38
CA LEU A 416 42.61 6.61 -6.94
C LEU A 416 43.14 5.32 -6.31
N ASP A 417 44.20 5.47 -5.52
CA ASP A 417 44.74 4.43 -4.67
C ASP A 417 43.68 4.05 -3.61
N LYS A 418 43.14 2.83 -3.71
CA LYS A 418 42.13 2.29 -2.77
C LYS A 418 42.60 2.31 -1.31
N ARG A 419 43.91 2.52 -1.05
CA ARG A 419 44.48 2.64 0.30
C ARG A 419 44.30 4.02 0.95
N GLN A 420 44.02 5.07 0.18
CA GLN A 420 43.82 6.44 0.72
C GLN A 420 42.37 6.75 1.14
N ALA A 421 41.42 5.84 0.89
CA ALA A 421 40.03 5.97 1.38
C ALA A 421 39.84 5.47 2.82
N THR A 422 40.92 5.24 3.57
CA THR A 422 40.85 5.22 5.02
C THR A 422 40.94 6.67 5.50
N VAL A 423 39.80 7.36 5.53
CA VAL A 423 39.68 8.45 6.53
C VAL A 423 40.06 7.78 7.86
N PRO A 424 41.03 8.30 8.63
CA PRO A 424 41.39 7.70 9.90
C PRO A 424 40.13 7.60 10.73
N ILE A 425 39.62 6.38 10.91
CA ILE A 425 38.56 6.12 11.87
C ILE A 425 39.21 6.52 13.20
N PRO A 426 38.73 7.57 13.89
CA PRO A 426 39.25 7.88 15.20
C PRO A 426 39.13 6.59 16.03
N PRO A 427 40.19 6.16 16.74
CA PRO A 427 40.10 4.95 17.56
C PRO A 427 38.85 5.05 18.43
N PRO A 428 38.10 3.95 18.63
CA PRO A 428 36.87 3.97 19.40
C PRO A 428 37.16 4.63 20.74
N ALA A 429 36.66 5.86 20.92
CA ALA A 429 36.91 6.63 22.10
C ALA A 429 36.37 5.82 23.29
N ALA A 430 37.24 5.60 24.29
CA ALA A 430 36.88 4.91 25.51
C ALA A 430 35.62 5.55 26.12
N GLN A 431 34.62 4.71 26.43
CA GLN A 431 33.23 5.04 26.77
C GLN A 431 33.02 5.87 28.07
N ASN A 432 34.01 6.59 28.60
CA ASN A 432 33.96 7.09 29.98
C ASN A 432 34.06 8.61 30.19
N GLN A 433 33.72 9.45 29.21
CA GLN A 433 33.43 10.87 29.48
C GLN A 433 32.20 11.36 28.68
N PRO A 434 31.27 12.12 29.31
CA PRO A 434 30.18 12.75 28.58
C PRO A 434 30.77 13.89 27.74
N PRO A 435 30.74 13.84 26.40
CA PRO A 435 31.18 14.97 25.60
C PRO A 435 30.12 16.05 25.76
N ILE A 436 30.54 17.25 26.15
CA ILE A 436 29.79 18.47 25.84
C ILE A 436 29.84 18.56 24.30
N ASP A 437 28.79 18.07 23.66
CA ASP A 437 28.66 18.01 22.21
C ASP A 437 28.65 19.46 21.67
N PRO A 438 29.68 19.91 20.92
CA PRO A 438 29.82 21.32 20.51
C PRO A 438 28.76 21.79 19.50
N GLY A 439 27.73 20.98 19.22
CA GLY A 439 26.71 21.24 18.22
C GLY A 439 27.23 20.96 16.82
N TYR A 440 26.40 20.32 16.00
CA TYR A 440 26.72 20.10 14.59
C TYR A 440 26.17 21.24 13.72
N SER A 441 26.96 21.67 12.71
CA SER A 441 26.60 22.74 11.77
C SER A 441 26.41 22.23 10.34
N SER A 442 25.42 22.80 9.64
CA SER A 442 25.11 22.51 8.23
C SER A 442 26.33 22.60 7.27
N PRO A 443 26.61 21.56 6.46
CA PRO A 443 27.55 21.67 5.37
C PRO A 443 27.03 22.55 4.25
N LYS A 444 27.85 23.53 3.86
CA LYS A 444 27.54 24.45 2.76
C LYS A 444 27.73 23.85 1.36
N GLN A 445 28.43 22.72 1.23
CA GLN A 445 28.60 21.99 -0.04
C GLN A 445 28.69 20.48 0.19
N TYR A 446 27.99 19.71 -0.63
CA TYR A 446 28.16 18.26 -0.76
C TYR A 446 28.78 17.96 -2.13
N LYS A 447 29.88 17.20 -2.18
CA LYS A 447 30.54 16.84 -3.45
C LYS A 447 30.85 15.36 -3.46
N HIS A 448 30.58 14.73 -4.60
CA HIS A 448 31.00 13.36 -4.82
C HIS A 448 32.53 13.31 -4.95
N LEU A 449 33.19 12.52 -4.11
CA LEU A 449 34.66 12.32 -4.17
C LEU A 449 35.03 11.14 -5.07
N VAL A 450 34.13 10.15 -5.18
CA VAL A 450 34.28 8.97 -6.07
C VAL A 450 32.92 8.54 -6.63
N PRO A 451 32.87 7.91 -7.82
CA PRO A 451 31.62 7.40 -8.40
C PRO A 451 30.85 6.41 -7.50
N ASP A 452 31.57 5.60 -6.72
CA ASP A 452 30.98 4.59 -5.83
C ASP A 452 30.07 5.18 -4.72
N GLN A 453 30.19 6.48 -4.41
CA GLN A 453 29.30 7.20 -3.48
C GLN A 453 27.86 7.31 -3.96
N THR A 454 27.60 7.13 -5.26
CA THR A 454 26.24 7.10 -5.80
C THR A 454 25.40 5.98 -5.17
N ARG A 455 26.03 4.89 -4.73
CA ARG A 455 25.37 3.83 -3.95
C ARG A 455 24.82 4.36 -2.63
N SER A 456 25.48 5.33 -1.99
CA SER A 456 24.99 5.98 -0.77
C SER A 456 23.70 6.76 -0.98
N CYS A 457 23.55 7.34 -2.15
CA CYS A 457 22.32 8.02 -2.55
C CYS A 457 21.17 7.06 -2.76
N TYR A 458 21.46 5.84 -3.21
CA TYR A 458 20.43 4.89 -3.58
C TYR A 458 20.04 3.92 -2.46
N CYS A 459 21.01 3.42 -1.70
CA CYS A 459 20.77 2.32 -0.77
C CYS A 459 21.65 2.32 0.49
N GLU A 460 22.80 2.98 0.48
CA GLU A 460 23.72 2.85 1.62
C GLU A 460 23.19 3.48 2.91
N ASP A 461 23.68 2.92 4.00
CA ASP A 461 23.31 3.26 5.36
C ASP A 461 23.92 4.61 5.78
N TYR A 462 23.52 5.11 6.95
CA TYR A 462 24.02 6.37 7.51
C TYR A 462 25.57 6.43 7.60
N SER A 463 26.27 5.30 7.60
CA SER A 463 27.73 5.13 7.67
C SER A 463 28.45 5.19 6.31
N GLU A 464 28.00 6.01 5.37
CA GLU A 464 28.70 6.25 4.10
C GLU A 464 30.20 6.55 4.37
N PRO A 465 31.16 5.86 3.72
CA PRO A 465 32.60 5.99 4.00
C PRO A 465 33.15 7.42 3.89
N TYR A 466 32.45 8.26 3.13
CA TYR A 466 32.82 9.64 2.86
C TYR A 466 31.92 10.65 3.56
N TRP A 467 31.01 10.17 4.42
CA TRP A 467 30.27 11.01 5.32
C TRP A 467 31.23 11.68 6.30
N ARG A 468 31.14 13.00 6.38
CA ARG A 468 31.97 13.81 7.28
C ARG A 468 31.35 13.79 8.68
N PRO A 469 31.99 13.16 9.69
CA PRO A 469 31.46 13.11 11.05
C PRO A 469 31.28 14.49 11.69
N GLU A 470 31.93 15.52 11.14
CA GLU A 470 31.78 16.92 11.54
C GLU A 470 30.39 17.48 11.24
N TRP A 471 29.63 16.87 10.33
CA TRP A 471 28.25 17.30 10.00
C TRP A 471 27.21 16.65 10.89
N PHE A 472 27.42 15.38 11.24
CA PHE A 472 26.96 14.76 12.48
C PHE A 472 27.59 13.37 12.61
N ASN A 473 27.76 12.91 13.86
CA ASN A 473 28.16 11.54 14.12
C ASN A 473 27.04 10.58 13.74
N ALA A 474 27.16 9.96 12.58
CA ALA A 474 26.16 9.02 12.09
C ALA A 474 26.01 7.76 12.97
N PHE A 475 27.03 7.43 13.78
CA PHE A 475 26.98 6.35 14.77
C PHE A 475 26.41 6.80 16.12
N GLY A 476 26.28 8.11 16.34
CA GLY A 476 25.69 8.67 17.55
C GLY A 476 24.22 8.24 17.67
N ARG A 477 23.82 7.79 18.87
CA ARG A 477 22.41 7.50 19.14
C ARG A 477 21.59 8.77 19.20
N ARG A 478 21.99 9.72 20.03
CA ARG A 478 21.46 11.08 20.01
C ARG A 478 22.44 12.00 19.30
N VAL A 479 21.90 12.89 18.49
CA VAL A 479 22.62 13.95 17.81
C VAL A 479 21.79 15.21 17.95
N ASN A 480 22.40 16.30 18.43
CA ASN A 480 21.77 17.62 18.47
C ASN A 480 22.37 18.49 17.37
N VAL A 481 21.51 19.05 16.55
CA VAL A 481 21.90 19.75 15.33
C VAL A 481 21.33 21.15 15.37
N ASP A 482 22.18 22.14 15.17
CA ASP A 482 21.75 23.52 14.99
C ASP A 482 21.57 23.77 13.49
N MET A 483 20.30 23.95 13.09
CA MET A 483 19.93 24.32 11.73
C MET A 483 19.99 25.83 11.60
N ASN A 484 20.67 26.36 10.59
CA ASN A 484 20.73 27.80 10.35
C ASN A 484 20.97 28.17 8.88
N ASN A 485 20.37 29.27 8.48
CA ASN A 485 20.71 29.96 7.25
C ASN A 485 21.98 30.80 7.47
N THR A 486 22.78 30.99 6.43
CA THR A 486 23.72 32.12 6.40
C THR A 486 22.95 33.44 6.34
N PHE A 487 23.61 34.54 6.68
CA PHE A 487 23.04 35.87 6.50
C PHE A 487 22.55 36.11 5.06
N TYR A 488 23.30 35.64 4.06
CA TYR A 488 22.91 35.77 2.66
C TYR A 488 21.73 34.87 2.29
N GLU A 489 21.72 33.62 2.76
CA GLU A 489 20.59 32.69 2.57
C GLU A 489 19.30 33.27 3.18
N SER A 490 19.34 33.69 4.45
CA SER A 490 18.19 34.32 5.14
C SER A 490 17.72 35.60 4.44
N LYS A 491 18.66 36.42 3.95
CA LYS A 491 18.32 37.60 3.15
C LYS A 491 17.67 37.24 1.81
N ASN A 492 18.14 36.20 1.13
CA ASN A 492 17.62 35.75 -0.16
C ASN A 492 16.24 35.12 -0.06
N VAL A 493 15.91 34.49 1.07
CA VAL A 493 14.54 34.01 1.38
C VAL A 493 13.54 35.18 1.36
N GLY A 494 13.97 36.39 1.72
CA GLY A 494 13.13 37.58 1.69
C GLY A 494 12.09 37.61 2.82
N GLU A 495 10.96 38.26 2.57
CA GLU A 495 9.81 38.26 3.47
C GLU A 495 8.91 37.07 3.16
N THR A 496 8.46 36.36 4.20
CA THR A 496 7.61 35.17 4.04
C THR A 496 6.31 35.30 4.82
N GLU A 497 5.33 34.46 4.50
CA GLU A 497 4.06 34.38 5.23
C GLU A 497 4.22 33.87 6.68
N TRP A 498 5.39 33.36 7.05
CA TRP A 498 5.71 32.87 8.40
C TRP A 498 6.43 33.90 9.26
N ASP A 499 6.84 35.02 8.65
CA ASP A 499 7.63 36.03 9.32
C ASP A 499 6.87 36.62 10.51
N ASN A 500 7.59 36.70 11.63
CA ASN A 500 7.21 37.44 12.82
C ASN A 500 8.34 38.48 13.02
N PRO A 501 8.04 39.79 12.99
CA PRO A 501 9.07 40.83 13.06
C PRO A 501 10.00 40.70 14.27
N ASP A 502 9.45 40.33 15.44
CA ASP A 502 10.22 40.21 16.68
C ASP A 502 11.16 39.00 16.65
N ILE A 503 10.69 37.86 16.11
CA ILE A 503 11.53 36.69 15.91
C ILE A 503 12.60 36.98 14.87
N ARG A 504 12.27 37.66 13.78
CA ARG A 504 13.24 38.00 12.72
C ARG A 504 14.37 38.90 13.24
N ALA A 505 14.05 39.84 14.13
CA ALA A 505 15.04 40.71 14.77
C ALA A 505 15.94 39.94 15.74
N SER A 506 15.37 39.00 16.50
CA SER A 506 16.11 38.23 17.52
C SER A 506 16.82 36.99 16.96
N ASN A 507 16.40 36.48 15.81
CA ASN A 507 16.92 35.28 15.14
C ASN A 507 17.18 35.54 13.65
N PRO A 508 18.15 36.41 13.29
CA PRO A 508 18.37 36.83 11.91
C PRO A 508 18.90 35.72 10.97
N LEU A 509 19.34 34.60 11.54
CA LEU A 509 19.88 33.44 10.82
C LEU A 509 18.86 32.31 10.68
N ASP A 510 17.60 32.54 11.06
CA ASP A 510 16.52 31.54 10.97
C ASP A 510 16.86 30.23 11.68
N SER A 511 17.55 30.35 12.82
CA SER A 511 18.11 29.21 13.51
C SER A 511 17.08 28.43 14.33
N PHE A 512 17.14 27.11 14.30
CA PHE A 512 16.36 26.24 15.19
C PHE A 512 17.11 24.93 15.44
N LYS A 513 16.66 24.17 16.45
CA LYS A 513 17.34 22.93 16.86
C LYS A 513 16.58 21.70 16.43
N ILE A 514 17.32 20.68 15.99
CA ILE A 514 16.81 19.32 15.82
C ILE A 514 17.59 18.38 16.73
N SER A 515 16.88 17.71 17.64
CA SER A 515 17.41 16.60 18.43
C SER A 515 16.95 15.29 17.77
N SER A 516 17.89 14.48 17.29
CA SER A 516 17.58 13.25 16.58
C SER A 516 18.12 12.03 17.30
N TYR A 517 17.23 11.09 17.62
CA TYR A 517 17.54 9.82 18.25
C TYR A 517 17.34 8.65 17.28
N LYS A 518 18.39 7.83 17.09
CA LYS A 518 18.34 6.65 16.21
C LYS A 518 17.77 5.43 16.92
N TRP A 519 16.65 4.93 16.40
CA TRP A 519 16.05 3.64 16.76
C TRP A 519 16.34 2.58 15.70
N ASP A 520 16.95 1.47 16.10
CA ASP A 520 17.04 0.27 15.25
C ASP A 520 15.85 -0.66 15.59
N GLY A 521 14.64 -0.15 15.34
CA GLY A 521 13.39 -0.67 15.92
C GLY A 521 13.16 -0.10 17.32
N LEU A 522 11.93 -0.11 17.81
CA LEU A 522 11.59 0.45 19.12
C LEU A 522 12.36 -0.26 20.23
N THR A 523 12.41 -1.59 20.24
CA THR A 523 13.02 -2.36 21.35
C THR A 523 14.20 -3.24 20.96
N TYR A 524 14.54 -3.34 19.67
CA TYR A 524 15.48 -4.36 19.19
C TYR A 524 16.96 -4.06 19.50
N LEU A 525 17.58 -3.06 18.85
CA LEU A 525 19.02 -2.79 19.01
C LEU A 525 19.31 -1.34 19.42
N ASN A 526 18.80 -0.94 20.59
CA ASN A 526 19.00 0.40 21.15
C ASN A 526 19.97 0.39 22.33
N ASN A 527 21.08 1.12 22.20
CA ASN A 527 22.01 1.38 23.31
C ASN A 527 22.49 2.84 23.28
N PRO A 528 22.02 3.74 24.16
CA PRO A 528 21.15 3.44 25.32
C PRO A 528 19.74 2.97 24.91
N SER A 529 19.04 2.35 25.87
CA SER A 529 17.71 1.79 25.64
C SER A 529 16.70 2.88 25.27
N TRP A 530 15.73 2.51 24.43
CA TRP A 530 14.70 3.42 23.90
C TRP A 530 13.81 4.04 24.98
N ASP A 531 13.65 3.36 26.12
CA ASP A 531 12.84 3.78 27.26
C ASP A 531 13.39 5.04 27.95
N THR A 532 14.64 5.39 27.68
CA THR A 532 15.27 6.66 28.09
C THR A 532 15.34 7.69 26.97
N ALA A 533 14.99 7.32 25.73
CA ALA A 533 15.14 8.19 24.57
C ALA A 533 14.21 9.40 24.64
N VAL A 534 12.95 9.23 25.04
CA VAL A 534 12.03 10.37 25.15
C VAL A 534 12.33 11.17 26.42
N THR A 535 12.37 10.51 27.57
CA THR A 535 12.52 11.15 28.89
C THR A 535 13.90 11.75 29.13
N GLY A 536 14.94 11.23 28.46
CA GLY A 536 16.30 11.75 28.55
C GLY A 536 16.57 12.98 27.70
N ASN A 537 15.61 13.40 26.87
CA ASN A 537 15.70 14.71 26.24
C ASN A 537 15.22 15.78 27.22
N THR A 538 16.00 16.85 27.42
CA THR A 538 15.61 17.95 28.32
C THR A 538 15.30 19.24 27.55
N VAL A 539 15.43 19.22 26.23
CA VAL A 539 15.17 20.38 25.37
C VAL A 539 13.66 20.48 25.17
N ALA A 540 13.11 21.68 25.41
CA ALA A 540 11.71 21.92 25.09
C ALA A 540 11.50 21.85 23.58
N THR A 541 10.42 21.23 23.12
CA THR A 541 10.22 20.90 21.70
C THR A 541 8.82 21.28 21.24
N ASP A 542 8.69 21.84 20.04
CA ASP A 542 7.42 22.18 19.41
C ASP A 542 6.89 21.08 18.48
N VAL A 543 7.77 20.27 17.88
CA VAL A 543 7.39 19.14 17.01
C VAL A 543 8.17 17.89 17.40
N ALA A 544 7.48 16.78 17.69
CA ALA A 544 8.11 15.49 17.95
C ALA A 544 7.67 14.47 16.89
N VAL A 545 8.64 14.00 16.10
CA VAL A 545 8.46 13.04 15.00
C VAL A 545 8.86 11.65 15.46
N PHE A 546 7.99 10.67 15.26
CA PHE A 546 8.23 9.25 15.56
C PHE A 546 8.10 8.44 14.29
N SER A 547 9.19 7.83 13.83
CA SER A 547 9.20 6.90 12.70
C SER A 547 9.43 5.49 13.22
N LEU A 548 8.43 4.64 13.01
CA LEU A 548 8.42 3.24 13.43
C LEU A 548 7.94 2.36 12.28
N GLY A 549 8.05 1.03 12.43
CA GLY A 549 7.46 0.04 11.54
C GLY A 549 8.49 -0.73 10.70
N ASN A 550 9.51 -0.09 10.11
CA ASN A 550 10.49 -0.77 9.25
C ASN A 550 11.27 -1.86 9.98
N TRP A 551 12.01 -1.47 11.01
CA TRP A 551 12.80 -2.40 11.83
C TRP A 551 11.91 -3.24 12.74
N ASP A 552 10.81 -2.66 13.23
CA ASP A 552 9.86 -3.35 14.09
C ASP A 552 9.26 -4.56 13.37
N ALA A 553 8.73 -4.36 12.16
CA ALA A 553 8.24 -5.45 11.32
C ALA A 553 9.36 -6.42 10.90
N ALA A 554 10.61 -5.99 10.82
CA ALA A 554 11.70 -6.86 10.40
C ALA A 554 12.21 -7.80 11.50
N PHE A 555 12.09 -7.43 12.78
CA PHE A 555 12.80 -8.13 13.87
C PHE A 555 11.97 -8.39 15.13
N LEU A 556 10.82 -7.71 15.30
CA LEU A 556 10.02 -7.82 16.51
C LEU A 556 8.71 -8.54 16.22
N GLU A 557 8.15 -9.16 17.23
CA GLU A 557 6.78 -9.68 17.17
C GLU A 557 5.74 -8.56 17.41
N LEU A 558 4.60 -8.60 16.72
CA LEU A 558 3.61 -7.52 16.78
C LEU A 558 3.05 -7.30 18.18
N GLU A 559 2.61 -8.35 18.88
CA GLU A 559 1.95 -8.19 20.19
C GLU A 559 2.89 -7.60 21.26
N PRO A 560 4.12 -8.12 21.48
CA PRO A 560 5.10 -7.47 22.34
C PRO A 560 5.39 -6.03 21.90
N TYR A 561 5.58 -5.80 20.60
CA TYR A 561 5.83 -4.47 20.06
C TYR A 561 4.69 -3.49 20.39
N LEU A 562 3.43 -3.88 20.23
CA LEU A 562 2.29 -3.03 20.54
C LEU A 562 2.19 -2.69 22.04
N ARG A 563 2.63 -3.58 22.94
CA ARG A 563 2.75 -3.26 24.38
C ARG A 563 3.83 -2.21 24.63
N ASP A 564 4.95 -2.28 23.92
CA ASP A 564 6.00 -1.28 24.01
C ASP A 564 5.61 0.06 23.36
N VAL A 565 4.80 0.02 22.31
CA VAL A 565 4.15 1.22 21.74
C VAL A 565 3.24 1.89 22.77
N ASP A 566 2.45 1.11 23.52
CA ASP A 566 1.62 1.67 24.60
C ASP A 566 2.47 2.34 25.69
N ARG A 567 3.60 1.73 26.05
CA ARG A 567 4.57 2.34 26.97
C ARG A 567 5.18 3.61 26.40
N LEU A 568 5.56 3.62 25.12
CA LEU A 568 6.07 4.81 24.43
C LEU A 568 5.03 5.94 24.44
N ILE A 569 3.77 5.64 24.14
CA ILE A 569 2.68 6.62 24.18
C ILE A 569 2.56 7.26 25.57
N GLN A 570 2.68 6.48 26.65
CA GLN A 570 2.68 7.03 28.01
C GLN A 570 3.89 7.92 28.29
N GLN A 571 5.07 7.55 27.80
CA GLN A 571 6.26 8.41 27.91
C GLN A 571 6.06 9.72 27.15
N ILE A 572 5.50 9.69 25.94
CA ILE A 572 5.19 10.88 25.14
C ILE A 572 4.22 11.78 25.90
N LYS A 573 3.11 11.23 26.42
CA LYS A 573 2.11 11.98 27.22
C LYS A 573 2.70 12.60 28.48
N THR A 574 3.68 11.94 29.10
CA THR A 574 4.34 12.41 30.32
C THR A 574 5.38 13.49 30.04
N HIS A 575 6.12 13.34 28.94
CA HIS A 575 7.26 14.18 28.61
C HIS A 575 6.86 15.46 27.87
N TYR A 576 5.96 15.37 26.90
CA TYR A 576 5.57 16.49 26.06
C TYR A 576 4.26 17.14 26.54
N ASP A 577 4.22 18.48 26.53
CA ASP A 577 2.96 19.22 26.65
C ASP A 577 2.20 19.11 25.33
N LEU A 578 1.28 18.14 25.23
CA LEU A 578 0.52 17.85 24.00
C LEU A 578 -0.36 19.01 23.52
N LYS A 579 -0.54 20.07 24.31
CA LYS A 579 -1.20 21.31 23.86
C LYS A 579 -0.27 22.23 23.08
N LYS A 580 1.05 22.09 23.27
CA LYS A 580 2.07 22.94 22.64
C LYS A 580 2.98 22.17 21.69
N THR A 581 3.17 20.87 21.92
CA THR A 581 4.00 20.01 21.09
C THR A 581 3.14 19.23 20.14
N ARG A 582 3.35 19.43 18.84
CA ARG A 582 2.72 18.65 17.78
C ARG A 582 3.41 17.30 17.65
N ILE A 583 2.65 16.22 17.79
CA ILE A 583 3.14 14.87 17.55
C ILE A 583 2.96 14.51 16.06
N VAL A 584 4.01 13.98 15.45
CA VAL A 584 4.00 13.50 14.07
C VAL A 584 4.39 12.03 14.05
N TYR A 585 3.58 11.20 13.39
CA TYR A 585 3.92 9.81 13.11
C TYR A 585 4.35 9.69 11.64
N ARG A 586 5.60 9.28 11.40
CA ARG A 586 6.11 8.95 10.06
C ARG A 586 5.85 7.46 9.81
N THR A 587 5.09 7.15 8.76
CA THR A 587 4.80 5.76 8.39
C THR A 587 6.09 5.05 7.94
N PRO A 588 6.16 3.71 7.99
CA PRO A 588 7.30 2.99 7.48
C PRO A 588 7.46 3.20 5.96
N GLN A 589 8.67 2.97 5.44
CA GLN A 589 8.89 2.93 4.00
C GLN A 589 8.22 1.71 3.40
N TYR A 590 7.39 1.87 2.37
CA TYR A 590 6.77 0.74 1.68
C TYR A 590 7.78 -0.35 1.33
N TYR A 591 7.46 -1.57 1.75
CA TYR A 591 8.27 -2.76 1.52
C TYR A 591 7.60 -3.66 0.48
N CYS A 592 8.27 -3.84 -0.64
CA CYS A 592 8.06 -4.91 -1.61
C CYS A 592 9.30 -4.93 -2.52
N CYS A 593 9.65 -6.03 -3.17
CA CYS A 593 9.25 -7.42 -2.97
C CYS A 593 10.60 -8.15 -2.96
N ARG A 594 11.27 -8.13 -1.82
CA ARG A 594 12.72 -8.31 -1.77
C ARG A 594 13.05 -9.58 -1.01
N VAL A 595 14.12 -10.23 -1.44
CA VAL A 595 14.79 -11.22 -0.63
C VAL A 595 15.75 -10.47 0.28
N ASP A 596 15.59 -10.61 1.59
CA ASP A 596 16.66 -10.20 2.48
C ASP A 596 17.83 -11.20 2.33
N HIS A 597 18.77 -10.83 1.46
CA HIS A 597 20.03 -11.56 1.31
C HIS A 597 21.03 -11.24 2.43
N SER A 598 20.67 -10.37 3.39
CA SER A 598 21.53 -10.09 4.52
C SER A 598 21.47 -11.20 5.55
N ASN A 599 22.57 -11.38 6.27
CA ASN A 599 22.76 -12.40 7.31
C ASN A 599 21.95 -12.09 8.58
N ARG A 600 20.92 -11.24 8.50
CA ARG A 600 20.16 -10.69 9.64
C ARG A 600 18.81 -11.36 9.82
N ASP A 601 18.49 -12.40 9.05
CA ASP A 601 17.26 -13.21 9.17
C ASP A 601 15.98 -12.36 9.31
N ARG A 602 15.85 -11.27 8.55
CA ARG A 602 14.71 -10.36 8.69
C ARG A 602 13.42 -11.04 8.30
N GLN A 603 12.38 -10.78 9.09
CA GLN A 603 11.03 -11.31 8.91
C GLN A 603 10.08 -10.30 8.26
N VAL A 604 10.60 -9.33 7.50
CA VAL A 604 9.79 -8.26 6.90
C VAL A 604 9.09 -8.71 5.60
N SER A 605 7.80 -8.41 5.53
CA SER A 605 6.96 -8.51 4.32
C SER A 605 6.08 -7.27 4.22
N GLY A 606 5.56 -6.96 3.03
CA GLY A 606 4.63 -5.84 2.83
C GLY A 606 3.44 -5.90 3.81
N PRO A 607 2.70 -7.01 3.87
CA PRO A 607 1.57 -7.16 4.80
C PRO A 607 1.93 -7.06 6.28
N ARG A 608 3.10 -7.57 6.68
CA ARG A 608 3.57 -7.43 8.07
C ARG A 608 3.78 -5.95 8.38
N GLN A 609 4.46 -5.24 7.49
CA GLN A 609 4.69 -3.82 7.65
C GLN A 609 3.38 -3.02 7.66
N ASP A 610 2.42 -3.37 6.79
CA ASP A 610 1.08 -2.76 6.76
C ASP A 610 0.37 -2.89 8.10
N LEU A 611 0.43 -4.08 8.70
CA LEU A 611 -0.20 -4.37 9.97
C LEU A 611 0.45 -3.59 11.12
N PHE A 612 1.78 -3.59 11.19
CA PHE A 612 2.53 -2.79 12.17
C PHE A 612 2.18 -1.30 12.04
N ASP A 613 2.14 -0.79 10.81
CA ASP A 613 1.81 0.60 10.53
C ASP A 613 0.39 0.95 10.96
N VAL A 614 -0.62 0.19 10.52
CA VAL A 614 -2.04 0.48 10.80
C VAL A 614 -2.32 0.52 12.29
N GLU A 615 -1.80 -0.42 13.07
CA GLU A 615 -2.02 -0.47 14.52
C GLU A 615 -1.35 0.71 15.25
N VAL A 616 -0.11 1.04 14.89
CA VAL A 616 0.63 2.17 15.49
C VAL A 616 0.00 3.50 15.08
N LYS A 617 -0.28 3.69 13.78
CA LYS A 617 -0.97 4.86 13.23
C LYS A 617 -2.29 5.10 13.95
N THR A 618 -3.10 4.06 14.12
CA THR A 618 -4.39 4.14 14.85
C THR A 618 -4.18 4.59 16.29
N LYS A 619 -3.25 3.98 17.03
CA LYS A 619 -2.95 4.35 18.41
C LYS A 619 -2.42 5.78 18.52
N PHE A 620 -1.48 6.20 17.67
CA PHE A 620 -0.90 7.54 17.68
C PHE A 620 -1.95 8.63 17.35
N VAL A 621 -2.80 8.42 16.34
CA VAL A 621 -3.89 9.35 16.02
C VAL A 621 -4.87 9.45 17.18
N LYS A 622 -5.33 8.30 17.71
CA LYS A 622 -6.34 8.25 18.76
C LYS A 622 -5.84 8.81 20.10
N GLU A 623 -4.62 8.44 20.50
CA GLU A 623 -4.12 8.70 21.85
C GLU A 623 -3.28 9.97 21.95
N LEU A 624 -2.70 10.45 20.85
CA LEU A 624 -1.78 11.59 20.81
C LEU A 624 -2.23 12.70 19.85
N ASN A 625 -3.36 12.54 19.17
CA ASN A 625 -3.79 13.43 18.08
C ASN A 625 -2.65 13.66 17.06
N ALA A 626 -1.88 12.61 16.78
CA ALA A 626 -0.71 12.71 15.92
C ALA A 626 -1.11 13.04 14.48
N THR A 627 -0.38 13.96 13.85
CA THR A 627 -0.47 14.16 12.40
C THR A 627 0.40 13.15 11.67
N ILE A 628 -0.04 12.71 10.49
CA ILE A 628 0.65 11.66 9.74
C ILE A 628 1.57 12.29 8.68
N TRP A 629 2.81 11.81 8.65
CA TRP A 629 3.73 11.97 7.53
C TRP A 629 3.80 10.63 6.80
N ASP A 630 3.01 10.48 5.74
CA ASP A 630 2.84 9.19 5.07
C ASP A 630 3.89 9.00 3.98
N THR A 631 5.01 8.38 4.32
CA THR A 631 6.08 8.06 3.36
C THR A 631 5.84 6.74 2.62
N LYS A 632 5.05 5.85 3.23
CA LYS A 632 4.66 4.56 2.65
C LYS A 632 3.96 4.75 1.30
N ILE A 633 3.01 5.67 1.23
CA ILE A 633 2.17 5.88 0.05
C ILE A 633 2.97 6.17 -1.24
N LEU A 634 4.14 6.81 -1.11
CA LEU A 634 5.02 7.12 -2.23
C LEU A 634 5.58 5.88 -2.90
N GLY A 635 6.00 4.89 -2.09
CA GLY A 635 6.54 3.63 -2.61
C GLY A 635 5.44 2.71 -3.10
N GLU A 636 4.30 2.70 -2.41
CA GLU A 636 3.15 1.89 -2.78
C GLU A 636 2.58 2.27 -4.15
N ALA A 637 2.52 3.58 -4.43
CA ALA A 637 1.95 4.12 -5.65
C ALA A 637 2.81 3.94 -6.90
N LYS A 638 4.04 3.43 -6.76
CA LYS A 638 4.92 3.14 -7.89
C LYS A 638 4.46 1.90 -8.66
N THR A 639 4.76 1.85 -9.96
CA THR A 639 4.60 0.61 -10.72
C THR A 639 5.60 -0.44 -10.25
N TRP A 640 5.37 -1.68 -10.67
CA TRP A 640 6.33 -2.75 -10.41
C TRP A 640 7.73 -2.45 -10.95
N GLU A 641 7.81 -1.94 -12.18
CA GLU A 641 9.08 -1.60 -12.84
C GLU A 641 9.84 -0.50 -12.08
N GLU A 642 9.13 0.48 -11.53
CA GLU A 642 9.71 1.53 -10.69
C GLU A 642 10.15 1.01 -9.32
N LYS A 643 9.46 -0.02 -8.79
CA LYS A 643 9.83 -0.69 -7.55
C LYS A 643 11.07 -1.56 -7.71
N LEU A 644 11.30 -2.18 -8.88
CA LEU A 644 12.46 -3.05 -9.18
C LEU A 644 13.79 -2.39 -8.85
N GLN A 645 13.88 -1.08 -9.06
CA GLN A 645 15.05 -0.29 -8.66
C GLN A 645 15.35 -0.52 -7.17
N SER A 646 14.37 -0.26 -6.32
CA SER A 646 14.54 -0.33 -4.87
C SER A 646 14.85 -1.75 -4.36
N ILE A 647 14.51 -2.81 -5.10
CA ILE A 647 14.66 -4.22 -4.67
C ILE A 647 16.09 -4.59 -4.31
N ASN A 648 17.07 -4.00 -5.00
CA ASN A 648 18.48 -4.25 -4.75
C ASN A 648 19.01 -3.62 -3.45
N CYS A 649 18.14 -3.00 -2.66
CA CYS A 649 18.48 -2.46 -1.35
C CYS A 649 17.95 -3.32 -0.20
N PRO A 650 18.78 -4.17 0.44
CA PRO A 650 18.32 -5.05 1.54
C PRO A 650 17.77 -4.27 2.74
N SER A 651 18.21 -3.03 2.96
CA SER A 651 17.83 -2.22 4.13
C SER A 651 16.51 -1.45 4.00
N ASN A 652 15.79 -1.61 2.89
CA ASN A 652 14.55 -0.87 2.63
C ASN A 652 14.69 0.66 2.80
N HIS A 653 15.84 1.20 2.38
CA HIS A 653 16.07 2.64 2.39
C HIS A 653 15.40 3.31 1.19
N ALA A 654 14.82 4.49 1.42
CA ALA A 654 14.38 5.35 0.33
C ALA A 654 15.60 5.93 -0.41
N ALA A 655 15.54 5.95 -1.75
CA ALA A 655 16.52 6.64 -2.58
C ALA A 655 16.50 8.16 -2.30
N ALA A 656 17.62 8.85 -2.52
CA ALA A 656 17.79 10.24 -2.09
C ALA A 656 16.81 11.24 -2.75
N ASP A 657 16.32 10.96 -3.96
CA ASP A 657 15.24 11.71 -4.62
C ASP A 657 13.90 11.52 -3.89
N ILE A 658 13.60 10.29 -3.47
CA ILE A 658 12.41 9.99 -2.66
C ILE A 658 12.50 10.62 -1.27
N VAL A 659 13.66 10.56 -0.59
CA VAL A 659 13.86 11.24 0.70
C VAL A 659 13.61 12.75 0.59
N ASP A 660 14.02 13.36 -0.52
CA ASP A 660 13.76 14.79 -0.76
C ASP A 660 12.27 15.07 -0.89
N ILE A 661 11.54 14.28 -1.69
CA ILE A 661 10.08 14.39 -1.82
C ILE A 661 9.38 14.15 -0.47
N GLU A 662 9.80 13.15 0.30
CA GLU A 662 9.28 12.89 1.64
C GLU A 662 9.45 14.09 2.57
N ASN A 663 10.65 14.69 2.59
CA ASN A 663 10.93 15.89 3.36
C ASN A 663 10.07 17.06 2.91
N GLN A 664 9.90 17.27 1.60
CA GLN A 664 9.05 18.34 1.07
C GLN A 664 7.58 18.20 1.50
N ILE A 665 7.06 16.97 1.52
CA ILE A 665 5.71 16.67 2.05
C ILE A 665 5.62 17.02 3.54
N PHE A 666 6.64 16.69 4.33
CA PHE A 666 6.72 17.04 5.75
C PHE A 666 6.81 18.55 5.97
N MET A 667 7.70 19.24 5.25
CA MET A 667 7.86 20.69 5.30
C MET A 667 6.54 21.39 4.99
N ASN A 668 5.83 20.98 3.95
CA ASN A 668 4.53 21.54 3.60
C ASN A 668 3.50 21.34 4.71
N GLY A 669 3.40 20.14 5.30
CA GLY A 669 2.46 19.88 6.39
C GLY A 669 2.78 20.60 7.71
N LEU A 670 4.00 21.13 7.85
CA LEU A 670 4.40 22.01 8.94
C LEU A 670 4.23 23.50 8.61
N CYS A 671 4.48 23.90 7.36
CA CYS A 671 4.62 25.30 6.98
C CYS A 671 3.38 25.90 6.35
N ASN A 672 2.56 25.12 5.63
CA ASN A 672 1.31 25.63 5.08
C ASN A 672 0.34 25.98 6.23
N ARG A 673 -0.38 27.10 6.08
CA ARG A 673 -1.27 27.61 7.13
C ARG A 673 -2.47 26.69 7.35
N PHE A 674 -2.76 26.42 8.62
CA PHE A 674 -4.07 25.93 9.06
C PHE A 674 -4.92 27.18 9.33
N ASP A 675 -5.55 27.71 8.28
CA ASP A 675 -6.68 28.61 8.49
C ASP A 675 -7.79 27.87 9.24
#